data_AF-A0A6A7A8R2-F1
#
_entry.id   AF-A0A6A7A8R2-F1
#
_cell.length_a   1.000
_cell.length_b   1.000
_cell.length_c   1.000
_cell.angle_alpha   90.00
_cell.angle_beta   90.00
_cell.angle_gamma   90.00
#
_symmetry.space_group_name_H-M   'P 1'
#
loop_
_entity.id
_entity.type
_entity.pdbx_description
1 polymer ?
#
loop_
_entity_poly.entity_id
_entity_poly.type
_entity_poly.pdbx_seq_one_letter_code
_entity_poly.pdbx_strand_id
1 'polypeptide(L)'
;MTASTFRNKVSITHIGTATAILDIDGITFITDPFFSPAGTESPDGYPLKVHHDPGLKLEELPHIDAVLLSHENHWDNLDDFGRRLLDGRTTVTTNDGANNLAPRPSVLGFSDWQERDVRIAGTTFHITATPCRHFPGHECVGFVLHTESFGVAPDGRPNAIYFSGDTVYVEELAKIADKYHITVAIMNCGKATIPEMTPEGPGGPDDSLQITLDGRQAARLLRDLKADVLVPMHYDLWDHFTQHGDGLAKEFKEEGVLEQVHANHPALAVVAFFLAIMNTWGMIISFGVFQTYYVSNLHQTRSDIAWVGSIAVFLLFFTGIVSGRLTDAGYYRIITATGAVLVVLGTFMTSLAETYWQVLLAQGVCTGLGNGCLLTPMSTLVSSYFKRRLPLVTGIAACGSVTGGLIYPSMVRTLLPTIGFGWTLRAIGFIQLGTFVVALVCGKPRIGPKKSGPLLDLAVFKEIPFILLLVGSFLAFLGVFFPFFFLSSYAREKRGMSYTNSLNLTLVLNGIGFAGRLLPSLIARFCGTMNVYIFFIFCSALCMYTWIPVHSTPGLYAWTTFYSLSVGGVQSLSLAIVPVIISDTSKMGASFGIVFAAIGIGALLGSPVCGSIITSSGGSYAGAQAFSGSVLVAGGLIILAAREAKRRQKQEDVFVKM
;
A
#
# COMPACT_ATOMS: atom_id res chain seq x y z
N MET A 1 -11.46 -32.55 -10.99
CA MET A 1 -10.16 -32.19 -11.58
C MET A 1 -9.13 -33.15 -11.04
N THR A 2 -8.42 -33.87 -11.90
CA THR A 2 -7.22 -34.63 -11.52
C THR A 2 -6.14 -33.65 -11.05
N ALA A 3 -5.39 -33.98 -10.01
CA ALA A 3 -4.33 -33.11 -9.49
C ALA A 3 -3.29 -32.84 -10.58
N SER A 4 -2.93 -31.57 -10.79
CA SER A 4 -1.93 -31.16 -11.78
C SER A 4 -0.59 -31.84 -11.47
N THR A 5 0.03 -32.40 -12.50
CA THR A 5 1.37 -33.01 -12.47
C THR A 5 2.49 -31.97 -12.51
N PHE A 6 2.16 -30.73 -12.83
CA PHE A 6 3.09 -29.60 -12.89
C PHE A 6 3.48 -29.16 -11.47
N ARG A 7 4.75 -29.32 -11.10
CA ARG A 7 5.26 -29.04 -9.74
C ARG A 7 6.27 -27.89 -9.70
N ASN A 8 6.62 -27.35 -10.85
CA ASN A 8 7.58 -26.27 -11.01
C ASN A 8 7.05 -24.98 -10.39
N LYS A 9 7.94 -24.19 -9.83
CA LYS A 9 7.60 -22.89 -9.26
C LYS A 9 7.71 -21.85 -10.37
N VAL A 10 6.56 -21.27 -10.73
CA VAL A 10 6.47 -20.17 -11.69
C VAL A 10 6.09 -18.90 -10.95
N SER A 11 6.86 -17.82 -11.14
CA SER A 11 6.56 -16.48 -10.64
C SER A 11 6.56 -15.49 -11.79
N ILE A 12 5.49 -14.70 -11.91
CA ILE A 12 5.33 -13.70 -12.96
C ILE A 12 5.30 -12.31 -12.32
N THR A 13 6.22 -11.44 -12.74
CA THR A 13 6.29 -10.04 -12.28
C THR A 13 5.99 -9.12 -13.45
N HIS A 14 4.77 -8.58 -13.50
CA HIS A 14 4.37 -7.61 -14.52
C HIS A 14 5.06 -6.25 -14.26
N ILE A 15 5.86 -5.80 -15.22
CA ILE A 15 6.60 -4.53 -15.17
C ILE A 15 5.71 -3.42 -15.74
N GLY A 16 5.16 -3.62 -16.94
CA GLY A 16 4.33 -2.67 -17.66
C GLY A 16 4.01 -3.22 -19.05
N THR A 17 3.01 -2.67 -19.73
CA THR A 17 2.60 -3.01 -21.10
C THR A 17 2.59 -4.54 -21.31
N ALA A 18 3.35 -5.04 -22.30
CA ALA A 18 3.61 -6.46 -22.56
C ALA A 18 4.83 -7.02 -21.79
N THR A 19 5.54 -6.19 -21.03
CA THR A 19 6.74 -6.56 -20.27
C THR A 19 6.42 -7.25 -18.95
N ALA A 20 6.84 -8.51 -18.82
CA ALA A 20 6.84 -9.24 -17.57
C ALA A 20 8.08 -10.12 -17.43
N ILE A 21 8.55 -10.30 -16.19
CA ILE A 21 9.58 -11.28 -15.86
C ILE A 21 8.88 -12.58 -15.49
N LEU A 22 9.28 -13.68 -16.13
CA LEU A 22 8.87 -15.04 -15.78
C LEU A 22 10.08 -15.72 -15.12
N ASP A 23 10.00 -16.00 -13.83
CA ASP A 23 10.94 -16.85 -13.11
C ASP A 23 10.37 -18.27 -13.04
N ILE A 24 11.08 -19.21 -13.68
CA ILE A 24 10.72 -20.62 -13.77
C ILE A 24 11.84 -21.41 -13.11
N ASP A 25 11.61 -21.86 -11.88
CA ASP A 25 12.61 -22.55 -11.05
C ASP A 25 13.99 -21.83 -10.98
N GLY A 26 13.98 -20.50 -10.96
CA GLY A 26 15.18 -19.66 -10.92
C GLY A 26 15.80 -19.32 -12.27
N ILE A 27 15.22 -19.77 -13.39
CA ILE A 27 15.58 -19.33 -14.75
C ILE A 27 14.65 -18.19 -15.14
N THR A 28 15.21 -17.05 -15.51
CA THR A 28 14.45 -15.81 -15.72
C THR A 28 14.32 -15.44 -17.19
N PHE A 29 13.09 -15.31 -17.64
CA PHE A 29 12.73 -14.79 -18.95
C PHE A 29 12.14 -13.39 -18.80
N ILE A 30 12.26 -12.57 -19.83
CA ILE A 30 11.50 -11.32 -19.94
C ILE A 30 10.73 -11.28 -21.25
N THR A 31 9.45 -10.91 -21.21
CA THR A 31 8.63 -10.69 -22.41
C THR A 31 8.75 -9.24 -22.87
N ASP A 32 8.70 -8.99 -24.19
CA ASP A 32 8.51 -7.68 -24.83
C ASP A 32 9.05 -6.48 -24.01
N PRO A 33 10.38 -6.32 -23.90
CA PRO A 33 10.99 -5.40 -22.95
C PRO A 33 10.77 -3.93 -23.33
N PHE A 34 10.01 -3.22 -22.49
CA PHE A 34 9.70 -1.80 -22.62
C PHE A 34 9.94 -1.07 -21.28
N PHE A 35 10.72 0.01 -21.26
CA PHE A 35 11.15 0.67 -20.03
C PHE A 35 11.08 2.21 -20.05
N SER A 36 10.45 2.80 -21.06
CA SER A 36 10.37 4.24 -21.20
C SER A 36 9.56 4.86 -20.05
N PRO A 37 10.02 6.00 -19.50
CA PRO A 37 9.39 6.62 -18.34
C PRO A 37 8.04 7.27 -18.68
N ALA A 38 7.26 7.59 -17.64
CA ALA A 38 6.00 8.33 -17.81
C ALA A 38 6.23 9.67 -18.54
N GLY A 39 5.32 9.99 -19.45
CA GLY A 39 5.36 11.21 -20.26
C GLY A 39 6.17 11.08 -21.55
N THR A 40 6.80 9.94 -21.81
CA THR A 40 7.42 9.65 -23.12
C THR A 40 6.32 9.52 -24.17
N GLU A 41 6.54 10.13 -25.33
CA GLU A 41 5.66 10.06 -26.50
C GLU A 41 6.33 9.22 -27.59
N SER A 42 5.54 8.45 -28.34
CA SER A 42 6.06 7.62 -29.43
C SER A 42 6.74 8.47 -30.51
N PRO A 43 7.86 7.99 -31.08
CA PRO A 43 8.58 8.70 -32.14
C PRO A 43 7.84 8.69 -33.49
N ASP A 44 6.92 7.75 -33.71
CA ASP A 44 6.29 7.49 -35.00
C ASP A 44 4.82 7.91 -35.03
N GLY A 45 4.47 8.84 -35.95
CA GLY A 45 3.16 9.09 -36.60
C GLY A 45 1.87 9.22 -35.78
N TYR A 46 1.60 8.29 -34.87
CA TYR A 46 0.46 8.24 -33.96
C TYR A 46 0.92 8.63 -32.55
N PRO A 47 0.41 9.72 -31.94
CA PRO A 47 0.86 10.17 -30.63
C PRO A 47 0.36 9.22 -29.53
N LEU A 48 1.18 8.22 -29.19
CA LEU A 48 0.97 7.35 -28.04
C LEU A 48 1.77 7.90 -26.87
N LYS A 49 1.13 8.06 -25.71
CA LYS A 49 1.77 8.59 -24.50
C LYS A 49 1.86 7.55 -23.40
N VAL A 50 3.05 7.39 -22.84
CA VAL A 50 3.28 6.53 -21.67
C VAL A 50 2.72 7.22 -20.43
N HIS A 51 1.70 6.63 -19.78
CA HIS A 51 1.06 7.27 -18.63
C HIS A 51 1.79 7.03 -17.29
N HIS A 52 2.56 5.95 -17.17
CA HIS A 52 3.22 5.58 -15.92
C HIS A 52 4.63 5.01 -16.15
N ASP A 53 5.52 5.25 -15.19
CA ASP A 53 6.84 4.60 -15.18
C ASP A 53 6.69 3.08 -15.10
N PRO A 54 7.63 2.32 -15.71
CA PRO A 54 7.66 0.87 -15.56
C PRO A 54 7.78 0.48 -14.08
N GLY A 55 7.21 -0.68 -13.72
CA GLY A 55 7.22 -1.19 -12.35
C GLY A 55 8.63 -1.45 -11.80
N LEU A 56 9.59 -1.71 -12.68
CA LEU A 56 11.03 -1.78 -12.45
C LEU A 56 11.75 -1.05 -13.58
N LYS A 57 12.76 -0.25 -13.24
CA LYS A 57 13.67 0.32 -14.24
C LYS A 57 14.63 -0.75 -14.76
N LEU A 58 15.21 -0.50 -15.94
CA LEU A 58 16.22 -1.38 -16.54
C LEU A 58 17.38 -1.73 -15.58
N GLU A 59 17.82 -0.76 -14.77
CA GLU A 59 18.89 -0.90 -13.77
C GLU A 59 18.49 -1.64 -12.48
N GLU A 60 17.19 -1.88 -12.30
CA GLU A 60 16.61 -2.60 -11.16
C GLU A 60 16.25 -4.05 -11.50
N LEU A 61 16.42 -4.46 -12.77
CA LEU A 61 16.10 -5.82 -13.20
C LEU A 61 16.97 -6.85 -12.48
N PRO A 62 16.40 -8.01 -12.12
CA PRO A 62 17.20 -9.18 -11.75
C PRO A 62 18.03 -9.65 -12.96
N HIS A 63 18.89 -10.65 -12.74
CA HIS A 63 19.50 -11.37 -13.86
C HIS A 63 18.39 -11.86 -14.81
N ILE A 64 18.59 -11.70 -16.12
CA ILE A 64 17.68 -12.17 -17.19
C ILE A 64 18.47 -13.15 -18.07
N ASP A 65 18.00 -14.39 -18.15
CA ASP A 65 18.64 -15.45 -18.94
C ASP A 65 18.23 -15.40 -20.42
N ALA A 66 16.96 -15.08 -20.70
CA ALA A 66 16.43 -15.03 -22.06
C ALA A 66 15.31 -13.99 -22.25
N VAL A 67 15.09 -13.60 -23.50
CA VAL A 67 14.05 -12.65 -23.92
C VAL A 67 13.07 -13.36 -24.86
N LEU A 68 11.79 -13.27 -24.57
CA LEU A 68 10.69 -13.67 -25.44
C LEU A 68 10.13 -12.40 -26.08
N LEU A 69 10.53 -12.13 -27.32
CA LEU A 69 10.12 -10.93 -28.04
C LEU A 69 9.10 -11.34 -29.10
N SER A 70 7.84 -10.94 -28.93
CA SER A 70 6.76 -11.28 -29.86
C SER A 70 6.98 -10.66 -31.23
N HIS A 71 7.48 -9.42 -31.25
CA HIS A 71 7.91 -8.67 -32.42
C HIS A 71 8.67 -7.40 -31.99
N GLU A 72 9.47 -6.84 -32.87
CA GLU A 72 10.34 -5.68 -32.63
C GLU A 72 9.85 -4.39 -33.30
N ASN A 73 8.85 -4.51 -34.18
CA ASN A 73 8.42 -3.40 -35.03
C ASN A 73 7.63 -2.34 -34.26
N HIS A 74 7.01 -2.72 -33.14
CA HIS A 74 6.19 -1.81 -32.35
C HIS A 74 6.96 -1.30 -31.13
N TRP A 75 6.96 0.03 -30.99
CA TRP A 75 7.73 0.71 -29.97
C TRP A 75 7.25 0.38 -28.54
N ASP A 76 5.98 0.04 -28.37
CA ASP A 76 5.37 -0.35 -27.10
C ASP A 76 5.71 -1.76 -26.60
N ASN A 77 6.32 -2.58 -27.47
CA ASN A 77 6.82 -3.92 -27.17
C ASN A 77 8.35 -3.94 -27.09
N LEU A 78 9.04 -3.02 -27.77
CA LEU A 78 10.49 -2.91 -27.72
C LEU A 78 10.98 -1.47 -27.94
N ASP A 79 11.24 -0.77 -26.83
CA ASP A 79 11.81 0.58 -26.86
C ASP A 79 13.36 0.58 -26.89
N ASP A 80 13.94 1.78 -26.95
CA ASP A 80 15.40 1.96 -26.99
C ASP A 80 16.12 1.38 -25.75
N PHE A 81 15.44 1.35 -24.60
CA PHE A 81 15.98 0.77 -23.38
C PHE A 81 15.94 -0.76 -23.43
N GLY A 82 14.83 -1.34 -23.89
CA GLY A 82 14.65 -2.76 -24.13
C GLY A 82 15.63 -3.32 -25.15
N ARG A 83 15.90 -2.57 -26.24
CA ARG A 83 16.92 -2.94 -27.24
C ARG A 83 18.32 -3.13 -26.65
N ARG A 84 18.68 -2.36 -25.62
CA ARG A 84 19.96 -2.52 -24.90
C ARG A 84 19.98 -3.78 -24.03
N LEU A 85 18.81 -4.21 -23.53
CA LEU A 85 18.71 -5.44 -22.72
C LEU A 85 19.07 -6.68 -23.54
N LEU A 86 18.77 -6.68 -24.84
CA LEU A 86 19.02 -7.80 -25.76
C LEU A 86 20.51 -8.14 -25.89
N ASP A 87 21.40 -7.19 -25.65
CA ASP A 87 22.83 -7.36 -25.88
C ASP A 87 23.43 -8.39 -24.90
N GLY A 88 23.86 -9.53 -25.43
CA GLY A 88 24.42 -10.65 -24.65
C GLY A 88 23.38 -11.60 -24.06
N ARG A 89 22.10 -11.49 -24.45
CA ARG A 89 21.01 -12.36 -23.99
C ARG A 89 20.49 -13.17 -25.17
N THR A 90 20.06 -14.40 -24.90
CA THR A 90 19.35 -15.19 -25.92
C THR A 90 17.97 -14.58 -26.12
N THR A 91 17.67 -14.15 -27.33
CA THR A 91 16.38 -13.54 -27.68
C THR A 91 15.72 -14.40 -28.73
N VAL A 92 14.47 -14.79 -28.50
CA VAL A 92 13.65 -15.46 -29.53
C VAL A 92 12.62 -14.47 -30.05
N THR A 93 12.47 -14.39 -31.37
CA THR A 93 11.58 -13.44 -32.07
C THR A 93 11.20 -13.97 -33.46
N THR A 94 10.47 -13.16 -34.23
CA THR A 94 10.14 -13.40 -35.65
C THR A 94 11.39 -13.47 -36.54
N ASN A 95 11.27 -14.01 -37.76
CA ASN A 95 12.40 -14.01 -38.69
C ASN A 95 12.74 -12.59 -39.15
N ASP A 96 11.73 -11.77 -39.40
CA ASP A 96 11.92 -10.34 -39.69
C ASP A 96 12.67 -9.64 -38.55
N GLY A 97 12.27 -9.90 -37.30
CA GLY A 97 12.93 -9.31 -36.14
C GLY A 97 14.36 -9.75 -35.93
N ALA A 98 14.69 -11.02 -36.21
CA ALA A 98 16.07 -11.46 -36.18
C ALA A 98 16.93 -10.74 -37.22
N ASN A 99 16.37 -10.46 -38.41
CA ASN A 99 17.06 -9.71 -39.45
C ASN A 99 17.21 -8.23 -39.07
N ASN A 100 16.15 -7.59 -38.55
CA ASN A 100 16.14 -6.17 -38.17
C ASN A 100 16.99 -5.87 -36.92
N LEU A 101 17.19 -6.87 -36.06
CA LEU A 101 18.04 -6.77 -34.85
C LEU A 101 19.49 -7.20 -35.08
N ALA A 102 19.85 -7.59 -36.31
CA ALA A 102 21.22 -7.91 -36.69
C ALA A 102 22.19 -6.75 -36.38
N PRO A 103 23.47 -7.03 -36.06
CA PRO A 103 24.15 -8.33 -36.13
C PRO A 103 24.15 -9.12 -34.81
N ARG A 104 23.13 -9.02 -33.95
CA ARG A 104 23.10 -9.73 -32.66
C ARG A 104 23.06 -11.26 -32.86
N PRO A 105 24.15 -12.01 -32.56
CA PRO A 105 24.23 -13.43 -32.91
C PRO A 105 23.35 -14.33 -32.04
N SER A 106 22.89 -13.82 -30.90
CA SER A 106 22.04 -14.53 -29.93
C SER A 106 20.54 -14.27 -30.15
N VAL A 107 20.16 -13.57 -31.24
CA VAL A 107 18.77 -13.38 -31.64
C VAL A 107 18.38 -14.49 -32.62
N LEU A 108 17.36 -15.26 -32.27
CA LEU A 108 16.89 -16.41 -33.01
C LEU A 108 15.51 -16.10 -33.61
N GLY A 109 15.43 -16.09 -34.94
CA GLY A 109 14.18 -15.93 -35.68
C GLY A 109 13.41 -17.25 -35.77
N PHE A 110 12.09 -17.17 -35.64
CA PHE A 110 11.15 -18.28 -35.73
C PHE A 110 10.07 -18.02 -36.79
N SER A 111 9.65 -19.09 -37.47
CA SER A 111 8.42 -19.13 -38.26
C SER A 111 7.27 -19.75 -37.47
N ASP A 112 6.03 -19.54 -37.91
CA ASP A 112 4.84 -20.18 -37.34
C ASP A 112 5.02 -21.70 -37.20
N TRP A 113 4.71 -22.21 -36.01
CA TRP A 113 4.85 -23.61 -35.61
C TRP A 113 6.27 -24.18 -35.64
N GLN A 114 7.29 -23.36 -35.91
CA GLN A 114 8.67 -23.79 -35.80
C GLN A 114 9.01 -24.03 -34.34
N GLU A 115 9.53 -25.21 -34.05
CA GLU A 115 10.10 -25.56 -32.75
C GLU A 115 11.62 -25.58 -32.84
N ARG A 116 12.30 -25.07 -31.81
CA ARG A 116 13.75 -25.19 -31.65
C ARG A 116 14.12 -25.47 -30.20
N ASP A 117 15.18 -26.25 -30.05
CA ASP A 117 15.84 -26.48 -28.76
C ASP A 117 16.77 -25.30 -28.46
N VAL A 118 16.47 -24.57 -27.39
CA VAL A 118 17.25 -23.42 -26.95
C VAL A 118 17.80 -23.69 -25.56
N ARG A 119 19.12 -23.67 -25.42
CA ARG A 119 19.78 -23.89 -24.13
C ARG A 119 19.87 -22.58 -23.35
N ILE A 120 19.16 -22.49 -22.24
CA ILE A 120 19.03 -21.29 -21.39
C ILE A 120 19.39 -21.67 -19.96
N ALA A 121 20.38 -20.98 -19.38
CA ALA A 121 20.86 -21.24 -18.01
C ALA A 121 21.20 -22.72 -17.70
N GLY A 122 21.63 -23.48 -18.71
CA GLY A 122 21.97 -24.91 -18.58
C GLY A 122 20.82 -25.89 -18.81
N THR A 123 19.59 -25.40 -18.95
CA THR A 123 18.38 -26.18 -19.26
C THR A 123 18.03 -26.06 -20.74
N THR A 124 17.60 -27.15 -21.36
CA THR A 124 17.06 -27.11 -22.74
C THR A 124 15.57 -26.81 -22.68
N PHE A 125 15.17 -25.72 -23.33
CA PHE A 125 13.77 -25.39 -23.58
C PHE A 125 13.43 -25.70 -25.04
N HIS A 126 12.37 -26.47 -25.24
CA HIS A 126 11.71 -26.64 -26.52
C HIS A 126 10.77 -25.44 -26.69
N ILE A 127 11.17 -24.50 -27.55
CA ILE A 127 10.42 -23.26 -27.80
C ILE A 127 9.71 -23.40 -29.14
N THR A 128 8.39 -23.32 -29.13
CA THR A 128 7.55 -23.36 -30.33
C THR A 128 6.94 -21.98 -30.56
N ALA A 129 7.17 -21.39 -31.73
CA ALA A 129 6.48 -20.16 -32.10
C ALA A 129 5.04 -20.44 -32.55
N THR A 130 4.09 -19.63 -32.09
CA THR A 130 2.66 -19.77 -32.42
C THR A 130 2.22 -18.64 -33.34
N PRO A 131 1.30 -18.89 -34.28
CA PRO A 131 0.84 -17.88 -35.22
C PRO A 131 0.10 -16.75 -34.48
N CYS A 132 0.38 -15.50 -34.86
CA CYS A 132 -0.34 -14.33 -34.39
C CYS A 132 -1.00 -13.58 -35.55
N ARG A 133 -2.07 -12.84 -35.24
CA ARG A 133 -2.67 -11.86 -36.15
C ARG A 133 -2.71 -10.51 -35.46
N HIS A 134 -1.87 -9.59 -35.94
CA HIS A 134 -1.64 -8.29 -35.34
C HIS A 134 -1.83 -7.15 -36.36
N PHE A 135 -0.74 -6.62 -36.94
CA PHE A 135 -0.77 -5.55 -37.94
C PHE A 135 -0.47 -6.11 -39.35
N PRO A 136 -1.24 -5.74 -40.39
CA PRO A 136 -0.99 -6.23 -41.74
C PRO A 136 0.43 -5.90 -42.23
N GLY A 137 1.16 -6.93 -42.68
CA GLY A 137 2.52 -6.79 -43.20
C GLY A 137 3.63 -6.82 -42.14
N HIS A 138 3.30 -6.89 -40.85
CA HIS A 138 4.27 -7.06 -39.77
C HIS A 138 4.21 -8.49 -39.23
N GLU A 139 5.36 -9.11 -38.98
CA GLU A 139 5.42 -10.42 -38.34
C GLU A 139 5.22 -10.27 -36.83
N CYS A 140 4.43 -11.16 -36.23
CA CYS A 140 4.30 -11.30 -34.78
C CYS A 140 4.16 -12.78 -34.45
N VAL A 141 4.73 -13.22 -33.33
CA VAL A 141 4.62 -14.60 -32.84
C VAL A 141 4.34 -14.63 -31.33
N GLY A 142 3.63 -15.69 -30.91
CA GLY A 142 3.59 -16.13 -29.52
C GLY A 142 4.58 -17.27 -29.29
N PHE A 143 4.73 -17.72 -28.05
CA PHE A 143 5.67 -18.78 -27.69
C PHE A 143 5.04 -19.80 -26.74
N VAL A 144 5.22 -21.08 -27.04
CA VAL A 144 5.02 -22.18 -26.11
C VAL A 144 6.40 -22.63 -25.62
N LEU A 145 6.57 -22.66 -24.30
CA LEU A 145 7.78 -23.12 -23.64
C LEU A 145 7.54 -24.47 -22.99
N HIS A 146 8.31 -25.46 -23.40
CA HIS A 146 8.32 -26.79 -22.80
C HIS A 146 9.75 -27.19 -22.40
N THR A 147 9.87 -27.94 -21.31
CA THR A 147 11.10 -28.63 -20.93
C THR A 147 10.73 -29.90 -20.17
N GLU A 148 11.60 -30.90 -20.19
CA GLU A 148 11.38 -32.20 -19.53
C GLU A 148 11.01 -32.08 -18.05
N SER A 149 11.56 -31.07 -17.36
CA SER A 149 11.27 -30.84 -15.94
C SER A 149 9.83 -30.42 -15.66
N PHE A 150 9.06 -30.00 -16.67
CA PHE A 150 7.63 -29.68 -16.52
C PHE A 150 6.76 -30.94 -16.42
N GLY A 151 7.28 -32.10 -16.84
CA GLY A 151 6.56 -33.36 -16.89
C GLY A 151 5.42 -33.36 -17.91
N VAL A 152 4.55 -34.37 -17.79
CA VAL A 152 3.41 -34.60 -18.70
C VAL A 152 2.09 -34.62 -17.95
N ALA A 153 1.03 -34.15 -18.59
CA ALA A 153 -0.34 -34.20 -18.09
C ALA A 153 -0.88 -35.65 -18.08
N PRO A 154 -2.01 -35.93 -17.40
CA PRO A 154 -2.59 -37.27 -17.32
C PRO A 154 -2.94 -37.92 -18.68
N ASP A 155 -3.11 -37.12 -19.72
CA ASP A 155 -3.37 -37.58 -21.10
C ASP A 155 -2.09 -37.75 -21.94
N GLY A 156 -0.92 -37.60 -21.31
CA GLY A 156 0.39 -37.80 -21.93
C GLY A 156 0.96 -36.58 -22.66
N ARG A 157 0.22 -35.47 -22.76
CA ARG A 157 0.74 -34.25 -23.39
C ARG A 157 1.80 -33.58 -22.50
N PRO A 158 2.89 -33.04 -23.06
CA PRO A 158 3.86 -32.24 -22.31
C PRO A 158 3.20 -31.03 -21.66
N ASN A 159 3.52 -30.78 -20.39
CA ASN A 159 3.13 -29.53 -19.72
C ASN A 159 3.95 -28.38 -20.31
N ALA A 160 3.30 -27.23 -20.53
CA ALA A 160 3.94 -26.06 -21.13
C ALA A 160 3.37 -24.74 -20.60
N ILE A 161 4.17 -23.69 -20.76
CA ILE A 161 3.77 -22.29 -20.50
C ILE A 161 3.59 -21.60 -21.85
N TYR A 162 2.48 -20.88 -22.01
CA TYR A 162 2.16 -20.15 -23.23
C TYR A 162 2.25 -18.64 -23.00
N PHE A 163 2.95 -17.92 -23.87
CA PHE A 163 2.91 -16.46 -23.97
C PHE A 163 2.35 -16.08 -25.34
N SER A 164 1.25 -15.31 -25.37
CA SER A 164 0.53 -15.08 -26.62
C SER A 164 1.23 -14.15 -27.61
N GLY A 165 2.09 -13.26 -27.13
CA GLY A 165 2.42 -12.04 -27.90
C GLY A 165 1.17 -11.22 -28.21
N ASP A 166 1.32 -10.22 -29.09
CA ASP A 166 0.17 -9.41 -29.52
C ASP A 166 -0.57 -10.09 -30.66
N THR A 167 -1.80 -10.50 -30.37
CA THR A 167 -2.66 -11.18 -31.35
C THR A 167 -4.13 -10.96 -31.03
N VAL A 168 -4.99 -11.13 -32.02
CA VAL A 168 -6.41 -11.45 -31.82
C VAL A 168 -6.65 -12.96 -31.80
N TYR A 169 -7.84 -13.40 -31.40
CA TYR A 169 -8.20 -14.81 -31.47
C TYR A 169 -8.23 -15.30 -32.92
N VAL A 170 -7.47 -16.36 -33.21
CA VAL A 170 -7.54 -17.12 -34.46
C VAL A 170 -7.73 -18.59 -34.13
N GLU A 171 -8.53 -19.30 -34.93
CA GLU A 171 -8.86 -20.72 -34.66
C GLU A 171 -7.63 -21.62 -34.62
N GLU A 172 -6.56 -21.21 -35.29
CA GLU A 172 -5.31 -21.96 -35.32
C GLU A 172 -4.64 -22.06 -33.95
N LEU A 173 -4.83 -21.07 -33.07
CA LEU A 173 -4.31 -21.10 -31.70
C LEU A 173 -4.92 -22.24 -30.88
N ALA A 174 -6.13 -22.70 -31.20
CA ALA A 174 -6.74 -23.84 -30.50
C ALA A 174 -5.94 -25.14 -30.70
N LYS A 175 -5.18 -25.27 -31.80
CA LYS A 175 -4.33 -26.44 -32.10
C LYS A 175 -3.16 -26.58 -31.13
N ILE A 176 -2.84 -25.56 -30.33
CA ILE A 176 -1.84 -25.67 -29.26
C ILE A 176 -2.26 -26.76 -28.27
N ALA A 177 -3.56 -26.88 -27.98
CA ALA A 177 -4.09 -27.91 -27.10
C ALA A 177 -3.89 -29.33 -27.66
N ASP A 178 -3.74 -29.51 -28.97
CA ASP A 178 -3.53 -30.85 -29.52
C ASP A 178 -2.11 -31.38 -29.20
N LYS A 179 -1.16 -30.46 -28.94
CA LYS A 179 0.26 -30.79 -28.71
C LYS A 179 0.69 -30.66 -27.25
N TYR A 180 0.14 -29.70 -26.51
CA TYR A 180 0.59 -29.38 -25.15
C TYR A 180 -0.58 -29.29 -24.17
N HIS A 181 -0.29 -29.55 -22.91
CA HIS A 181 -1.14 -29.15 -21.79
C HIS A 181 -0.64 -27.82 -21.24
N ILE A 182 -1.41 -26.74 -21.44
CA ILE A 182 -0.99 -25.40 -21.03
C ILE A 182 -1.32 -25.21 -19.53
N THR A 183 -0.29 -25.14 -18.71
CA THR A 183 -0.46 -24.95 -17.26
C THR A 183 -0.63 -23.47 -16.91
N VAL A 184 0.08 -22.59 -17.63
CA VAL A 184 -0.02 -21.14 -17.48
C VAL A 184 -0.11 -20.51 -18.85
N ALA A 185 -1.20 -19.79 -19.13
CA ALA A 185 -1.37 -18.98 -20.32
C ALA A 185 -1.22 -17.50 -19.95
N ILE A 186 -0.21 -16.86 -20.49
CA ILE A 186 0.08 -15.44 -20.34
C ILE A 186 -0.39 -14.75 -21.62
N MET A 187 -1.42 -13.92 -21.52
CA MET A 187 -2.08 -13.35 -22.70
C MET A 187 -2.02 -11.83 -22.68
N ASN A 188 -1.54 -11.25 -23.77
CA ASN A 188 -1.66 -9.81 -24.01
C ASN A 188 -3.11 -9.51 -24.39
N CYS A 189 -3.81 -8.83 -23.49
CA CYS A 189 -5.19 -8.37 -23.65
C CYS A 189 -5.19 -6.85 -23.85
N GLY A 190 -6.36 -6.21 -23.87
CA GLY A 190 -6.46 -4.75 -23.86
C GLY A 190 -7.32 -4.17 -24.99
N LYS A 191 -7.70 -5.02 -25.95
CA LYS A 191 -8.49 -4.62 -27.13
C LYS A 191 -7.90 -3.36 -27.76
N ALA A 192 -6.61 -3.42 -28.07
CA ALA A 192 -5.93 -2.38 -28.81
C ALA A 192 -6.54 -2.30 -30.21
N THR A 193 -6.81 -1.08 -30.65
CA THR A 193 -7.42 -0.82 -31.95
C THR A 193 -6.68 0.27 -32.70
N ILE A 194 -6.49 0.09 -33.99
CA ILE A 194 -5.94 1.12 -34.88
C ILE A 194 -7.08 1.73 -35.70
N PRO A 195 -7.33 3.04 -35.60
CA PRO A 195 -8.35 3.71 -36.40
C PRO A 195 -7.92 3.80 -37.87
N GLU A 196 -8.90 3.86 -38.78
CA GLU A 196 -8.70 4.01 -40.23
C GLU A 196 -7.91 2.84 -40.85
N MET A 197 -8.01 1.65 -40.26
CA MET A 197 -7.32 0.45 -40.70
C MET A 197 -8.27 -0.75 -40.77
N THR A 198 -8.06 -1.60 -41.77
CA THR A 198 -8.77 -2.88 -41.99
C THR A 198 -7.75 -4.01 -42.12
N PRO A 199 -8.16 -5.28 -42.07
CA PRO A 199 -7.26 -6.40 -42.33
C PRO A 199 -6.63 -6.37 -43.73
N GLU A 200 -7.29 -5.76 -44.72
CA GLU A 200 -6.76 -5.63 -46.09
C GLU A 200 -5.83 -4.42 -46.30
N GLY A 201 -5.70 -3.52 -45.31
CA GLY A 201 -4.89 -2.31 -45.40
C GLY A 201 -5.60 -1.05 -44.89
N PRO A 202 -5.20 0.16 -45.33
CA PRO A 202 -5.84 1.41 -44.94
C PRO A 202 -7.35 1.39 -45.24
N GLY A 203 -8.15 1.70 -44.22
CA GLY A 203 -9.62 1.73 -44.27
C GLY A 203 -10.17 3.15 -44.41
N GLY A 204 -11.50 3.27 -44.33
CA GLY A 204 -12.20 4.54 -44.24
C GLY A 204 -12.21 5.13 -42.82
N PRO A 205 -12.77 6.34 -42.63
CA PRO A 205 -12.77 7.07 -41.35
C PRO A 205 -13.47 6.34 -40.19
N ASP A 206 -14.44 5.46 -40.50
CA ASP A 206 -15.21 4.69 -39.53
C ASP A 206 -14.64 3.29 -39.28
N ASP A 207 -13.58 2.90 -40.01
CA ASP A 207 -12.98 1.58 -39.87
C ASP A 207 -11.99 1.55 -38.69
N SER A 208 -11.92 0.39 -38.04
CA SER A 208 -10.97 0.17 -36.96
C SER A 208 -10.55 -1.29 -36.89
N LEU A 209 -9.24 -1.52 -36.86
CA LEU A 209 -8.65 -2.84 -36.77
C LEU A 209 -8.28 -3.16 -35.32
N GLN A 210 -8.90 -4.19 -34.74
CA GLN A 210 -8.47 -4.74 -33.47
C GLN A 210 -7.22 -5.61 -33.64
N ILE A 211 -6.22 -5.39 -32.81
CA ILE A 211 -4.88 -6.00 -32.94
C ILE A 211 -4.44 -6.79 -31.70
N THR A 212 -5.16 -6.69 -30.58
CA THR A 212 -4.94 -7.53 -29.38
C THR A 212 -6.24 -8.14 -28.85
N LEU A 213 -6.13 -9.19 -28.01
CA LEU A 213 -7.27 -9.89 -27.44
C LEU A 213 -8.15 -8.94 -26.60
N ASP A 214 -9.46 -9.05 -26.77
CA ASP A 214 -10.41 -8.61 -25.74
C ASP A 214 -10.70 -9.73 -24.73
N GLY A 215 -11.42 -9.43 -23.66
CA GLY A 215 -11.76 -10.38 -22.60
C GLY A 215 -12.57 -11.58 -23.09
N ARG A 216 -13.48 -11.40 -24.05
CA ARG A 216 -14.24 -12.51 -24.65
C ARG A 216 -13.36 -13.43 -25.48
N GLN A 217 -12.48 -12.87 -26.30
CA GLN A 217 -11.50 -13.60 -27.11
C GLN A 217 -10.50 -14.34 -26.22
N ALA A 218 -9.98 -13.71 -25.17
CA ALA A 218 -9.09 -14.35 -24.20
C ALA A 218 -9.79 -15.46 -23.41
N ALA A 219 -11.06 -15.26 -22.99
CA ALA A 219 -11.85 -16.30 -22.34
C ALA A 219 -12.14 -17.49 -23.26
N ARG A 220 -12.43 -17.23 -24.55
CA ARG A 220 -12.56 -18.27 -25.56
C ARG A 220 -11.25 -19.03 -25.73
N LEU A 221 -10.14 -18.34 -25.92
CA LEU A 221 -8.82 -18.96 -26.08
C LEU A 221 -8.46 -19.82 -24.87
N LEU A 222 -8.69 -19.34 -23.65
CA LEU A 222 -8.48 -20.09 -22.42
C LEU A 222 -9.24 -21.43 -22.42
N ARG A 223 -10.50 -21.44 -22.85
CA ARG A 223 -11.32 -22.66 -22.96
C ARG A 223 -10.82 -23.61 -24.04
N ASP A 224 -10.45 -23.07 -25.20
CA ASP A 224 -9.97 -23.86 -26.34
C ASP A 224 -8.60 -24.48 -26.04
N LEU A 225 -7.73 -23.74 -25.36
CA LEU A 225 -6.44 -24.24 -24.85
C LEU A 225 -6.60 -25.27 -23.72
N LYS A 226 -7.74 -25.25 -23.02
CA LYS A 226 -7.98 -25.96 -21.76
C LYS A 226 -6.89 -25.64 -20.73
N ALA A 227 -6.45 -24.39 -20.68
CA ALA A 227 -5.34 -24.01 -19.82
C ALA A 227 -5.78 -23.96 -18.34
N ASP A 228 -4.87 -24.33 -17.43
CA ASP A 228 -5.18 -24.38 -15.99
C ASP A 228 -5.34 -22.96 -15.40
N VAL A 229 -4.51 -22.02 -15.83
CA VAL A 229 -4.46 -20.63 -15.34
C VAL A 229 -4.27 -19.64 -16.48
N LEU A 230 -4.98 -18.51 -16.40
CA LEU A 230 -4.80 -17.33 -17.25
C LEU A 230 -4.18 -16.17 -16.45
N VAL A 231 -3.10 -15.59 -16.98
CA VAL A 231 -2.49 -14.34 -16.51
C VAL A 231 -2.65 -13.29 -17.60
N PRO A 232 -3.65 -12.41 -17.51
CA PRO A 232 -3.81 -11.32 -18.47
C PRO A 232 -2.71 -10.28 -18.25
N MET A 233 -2.21 -9.70 -19.35
CA MET A 233 -1.25 -8.58 -19.37
C MET A 233 -1.62 -7.60 -20.48
N HIS A 234 -0.82 -6.55 -20.66
CA HIS A 234 -0.93 -5.60 -21.78
C HIS A 234 -2.29 -4.89 -21.93
N TYR A 235 -3.13 -4.82 -20.89
CA TYR A 235 -4.44 -4.15 -20.94
C TYR A 235 -4.48 -2.74 -20.31
N ASP A 236 -3.34 -2.25 -19.83
CA ASP A 236 -3.17 -0.95 -19.18
C ASP A 236 -1.92 -0.25 -19.76
N LEU A 237 -1.80 1.09 -19.58
CA LEU A 237 -0.66 1.99 -19.86
C LEU A 237 -0.67 2.81 -21.16
N TRP A 238 -1.42 2.40 -22.18
CA TRP A 238 -1.51 3.13 -23.46
C TRP A 238 -2.92 3.65 -23.74
N ASP A 239 -2.99 4.74 -24.52
CA ASP A 239 -4.24 5.38 -24.95
C ASP A 239 -5.02 4.55 -25.99
N HIS A 240 -4.34 3.65 -26.72
CA HIS A 240 -4.98 2.83 -27.76
C HIS A 240 -5.75 1.62 -27.19
N PHE A 241 -5.59 1.29 -25.90
CA PHE A 241 -6.39 0.24 -25.27
C PHE A 241 -7.80 0.73 -25.03
N THR A 242 -8.77 0.02 -25.60
CA THR A 242 -10.19 0.33 -25.40
C THR A 242 -10.79 -0.48 -24.25
N GLN A 243 -10.05 -1.44 -23.68
CA GLN A 243 -10.44 -2.26 -22.54
C GLN A 243 -9.35 -2.33 -21.47
N HIS A 244 -9.69 -1.96 -20.24
CA HIS A 244 -8.79 -1.97 -19.08
C HIS A 244 -9.20 -3.01 -18.03
N GLY A 245 -8.44 -3.13 -16.94
CA GLY A 245 -8.60 -4.18 -15.92
C GLY A 245 -10.03 -4.43 -15.41
N ASP A 246 -10.82 -3.39 -15.13
CA ASP A 246 -12.22 -3.57 -14.68
C ASP A 246 -13.15 -4.12 -15.79
N GLY A 247 -12.95 -3.66 -17.03
CA GLY A 247 -13.70 -4.13 -18.20
C GLY A 247 -13.34 -5.58 -18.54
N LEU A 248 -12.05 -5.90 -18.49
CA LEU A 248 -11.53 -7.24 -18.70
C LEU A 248 -12.05 -8.23 -17.63
N ALA A 249 -12.01 -7.84 -16.35
CA ALA A 249 -12.54 -8.65 -15.26
C ALA A 249 -14.06 -8.88 -15.35
N LYS A 250 -14.81 -7.88 -15.85
CA LYS A 250 -16.25 -8.02 -16.10
C LYS A 250 -16.53 -9.07 -17.18
N GLU A 251 -15.81 -9.02 -18.30
CA GLU A 251 -15.99 -10.02 -19.37
C GLU A 251 -15.57 -11.42 -18.92
N PHE A 252 -14.45 -11.57 -18.21
CA PHE A 252 -14.07 -12.87 -17.63
C PHE A 252 -15.11 -13.43 -16.66
N LYS A 253 -15.82 -12.56 -15.92
CA LYS A 253 -16.92 -12.97 -15.05
C LYS A 253 -18.15 -13.40 -15.85
N GLU A 254 -18.52 -12.66 -16.89
CA GLU A 254 -19.64 -13.00 -17.79
C GLU A 254 -19.38 -14.31 -18.55
N GLU A 255 -18.14 -14.54 -18.93
CA GLU A 255 -17.68 -15.74 -19.64
C GLU A 255 -17.41 -16.94 -18.70
N GLY A 256 -17.55 -16.76 -17.38
CA GLY A 256 -17.42 -17.83 -16.39
C GLY A 256 -16.00 -18.34 -16.16
N VAL A 257 -14.97 -17.56 -16.53
CA VAL A 257 -13.55 -17.98 -16.44
C VAL A 257 -12.75 -17.25 -15.34
N LEU A 258 -13.37 -16.31 -14.62
CA LEU A 258 -12.68 -15.46 -13.64
C LEU A 258 -11.90 -16.25 -12.56
N GLU A 259 -12.36 -17.45 -12.17
CA GLU A 259 -11.66 -18.29 -11.18
C GLU A 259 -10.31 -18.85 -11.69
N GLN A 260 -10.14 -18.97 -13.01
CA GLN A 260 -8.89 -19.37 -13.65
C GLN A 260 -7.96 -18.16 -13.87
N VAL A 261 -8.49 -16.95 -13.75
CA VAL A 261 -7.76 -15.69 -13.98
C VAL A 261 -7.02 -15.26 -12.71
N HIS A 262 -5.69 -15.25 -12.78
CA HIS A 262 -4.85 -14.77 -11.69
C HIS A 262 -4.42 -13.32 -11.95
N ALA A 263 -5.29 -12.38 -11.56
CA ALA A 263 -4.99 -10.95 -11.54
C ALA A 263 -4.88 -10.44 -10.09
N ASN A 264 -3.90 -9.58 -9.80
CA ASN A 264 -3.74 -9.01 -8.46
C ASN A 264 -4.88 -8.02 -8.15
N HIS A 265 -5.82 -8.38 -7.26
CA HIS A 265 -6.95 -7.51 -6.88
C HIS A 265 -6.51 -6.33 -5.98
N PRO A 266 -6.55 -5.07 -6.46
CA PRO A 266 -6.11 -3.90 -5.69
C PRO A 266 -6.95 -3.67 -4.42
N ALA A 267 -8.23 -4.06 -4.43
CA ALA A 267 -9.13 -3.93 -3.29
C ALA A 267 -8.67 -4.73 -2.06
N LEU A 268 -8.01 -5.88 -2.25
CA LEU A 268 -7.52 -6.71 -1.15
C LEU A 268 -6.39 -6.01 -0.38
N ALA A 269 -5.55 -5.22 -1.06
CA ALA A 269 -4.52 -4.41 -0.39
C ALA A 269 -5.14 -3.34 0.53
N VAL A 270 -6.29 -2.76 0.13
CA VAL A 270 -7.03 -1.80 0.95
C VAL A 270 -7.61 -2.47 2.19
N VAL A 271 -8.20 -3.66 2.04
CA VAL A 271 -8.72 -4.45 3.16
C VAL A 271 -7.61 -4.83 4.13
N ALA A 272 -6.45 -5.26 3.62
CA ALA A 272 -5.29 -5.59 4.44
C ALA A 272 -4.83 -4.40 5.29
N PHE A 273 -4.67 -3.23 4.67
CA PHE A 273 -4.26 -2.04 5.39
C PHE A 273 -5.33 -1.55 6.38
N PHE A 274 -6.61 -1.60 6.00
CA PHE A 274 -7.72 -1.26 6.88
C PHE A 274 -7.73 -2.08 8.16
N LEU A 275 -7.61 -3.40 8.06
CA LEU A 275 -7.60 -4.30 9.22
C LEU A 275 -6.35 -4.11 10.08
N ALA A 276 -5.19 -3.84 9.46
CA ALA A 276 -3.98 -3.50 10.19
C ALA A 276 -4.13 -2.19 10.99
N ILE A 277 -4.66 -1.14 10.39
CA ILE A 277 -4.92 0.14 11.08
C ILE A 277 -5.98 -0.03 12.18
N MET A 278 -7.00 -0.85 11.94
CA MET A 278 -8.00 -1.19 12.95
C MET A 278 -7.38 -1.75 14.22
N ASN A 279 -6.48 -2.73 14.09
CA ASN A 279 -5.88 -3.40 15.24
C ASN A 279 -4.78 -2.58 15.92
N THR A 280 -4.08 -1.71 15.17
CA THR A 280 -2.99 -0.88 15.68
C THR A 280 -3.52 0.44 16.24
N TRP A 281 -3.86 1.39 15.37
CA TRP A 281 -4.37 2.71 15.76
C TRP A 281 -5.69 2.64 16.52
N GLY A 282 -6.59 1.72 16.17
CA GLY A 282 -7.86 1.56 16.89
C GLY A 282 -7.67 1.20 18.37
N MET A 283 -6.67 0.38 18.71
CA MET A 283 -6.30 0.10 20.10
C MET A 283 -5.66 1.30 20.78
N ILE A 284 -4.76 2.01 20.10
CA ILE A 284 -4.07 3.20 20.62
C ILE A 284 -5.06 4.29 21.02
N ILE A 285 -6.00 4.65 20.14
CA ILE A 285 -6.98 5.71 20.43
C ILE A 285 -8.05 5.27 21.44
N SER A 286 -8.08 3.97 21.77
CA SER A 286 -8.92 3.39 22.81
C SER A 286 -8.24 3.35 24.18
N PHE A 287 -7.00 3.84 24.30
CA PHE A 287 -6.21 3.68 25.52
C PHE A 287 -6.84 4.28 26.78
N GLY A 288 -7.66 5.32 26.66
CA GLY A 288 -8.39 5.91 27.80
C GLY A 288 -9.27 4.93 28.58
N VAL A 289 -9.74 3.85 27.92
CA VAL A 289 -10.45 2.74 28.57
C VAL A 289 -9.54 2.01 29.56
N PHE A 290 -8.31 1.71 29.13
CA PHE A 290 -7.29 0.99 29.89
C PHE A 290 -6.66 1.90 30.94
N GLN A 291 -6.35 3.16 30.61
CA GLN A 291 -5.89 4.17 31.57
C GLN A 291 -6.81 4.21 32.79
N THR A 292 -8.11 4.30 32.53
CA THR A 292 -9.14 4.41 33.58
C THR A 292 -9.25 3.15 34.43
N TYR A 293 -9.06 1.97 33.82
CA TYR A 293 -9.05 0.69 34.52
C TYR A 293 -7.78 0.53 35.38
N TYR A 294 -6.60 0.70 34.80
CA TYR A 294 -5.31 0.50 35.47
C TYR A 294 -5.09 1.45 36.65
N VAL A 295 -5.51 2.71 36.55
CA VAL A 295 -5.45 3.65 37.70
C VAL A 295 -6.30 3.15 38.87
N SER A 296 -7.42 2.46 38.60
CA SER A 296 -8.29 1.92 39.65
C SER A 296 -7.78 0.60 40.23
N ASN A 297 -7.03 -0.20 39.46
CA ASN A 297 -6.73 -1.59 39.78
C ASN A 297 -5.25 -1.90 40.07
N LEU A 298 -4.30 -1.09 39.59
CA LEU A 298 -2.86 -1.34 39.76
C LEU A 298 -2.20 -0.44 40.83
N HIS A 299 -2.97 0.45 41.46
CA HIS A 299 -2.52 1.40 42.48
C HIS A 299 -1.29 2.23 42.10
N GLN A 300 -1.10 2.50 40.81
CA GLN A 300 -0.03 3.35 40.28
C GLN A 300 -0.50 4.77 40.02
N THR A 301 0.44 5.71 39.87
CA THR A 301 0.08 7.08 39.53
C THR A 301 -0.47 7.16 38.10
N ARG A 302 -1.23 8.23 37.83
CA ARG A 302 -1.74 8.54 36.48
C ARG A 302 -0.62 8.67 35.45
N SER A 303 0.53 9.19 35.88
CA SER A 303 1.72 9.35 35.04
C SER A 303 2.32 8.00 34.68
N ASP A 304 2.49 7.12 35.67
CA ASP A 304 3.04 5.77 35.46
C ASP A 304 2.19 4.96 34.48
N ILE A 305 0.86 4.95 34.67
CA ILE A 305 -0.03 4.24 33.74
C ILE A 305 0.03 4.84 32.32
N ALA A 306 0.16 6.16 32.19
CA ALA A 306 0.20 6.81 30.89
C ALA A 306 1.46 6.42 30.07
N TRP A 307 2.56 6.03 30.73
CA TRP A 307 3.74 5.53 30.03
C TRP A 307 3.45 4.29 29.18
N VAL A 308 2.53 3.42 29.59
CA VAL A 308 2.19 2.21 28.84
C VAL A 308 1.69 2.57 27.44
N GLY A 309 0.67 3.43 27.35
CA GLY A 309 0.11 3.85 26.05
C GLY A 309 1.08 4.72 25.26
N SER A 310 1.79 5.63 25.93
CA SER A 310 2.75 6.52 25.28
C SER A 310 3.96 5.79 24.68
N ILE A 311 4.48 4.74 25.35
CA ILE A 311 5.53 3.86 24.81
C ILE A 311 5.02 3.11 23.58
N ALA A 312 3.78 2.61 23.61
CA ALA A 312 3.20 1.92 22.46
C ALA A 312 3.10 2.84 21.22
N VAL A 313 2.73 4.12 21.41
CA VAL A 313 2.68 5.11 20.33
C VAL A 313 4.09 5.48 19.84
N PHE A 314 5.03 5.69 20.77
CA PHE A 314 6.43 5.96 20.42
C PHE A 314 7.02 4.85 19.56
N LEU A 315 6.87 3.59 19.98
CA LEU A 315 7.38 2.44 19.25
C LEU A 315 6.66 2.26 17.91
N LEU A 316 5.36 2.57 17.79
CA LEU A 316 4.68 2.56 16.50
C LEU A 316 5.39 3.47 15.47
N PHE A 317 5.78 4.69 15.86
CA PHE A 317 6.49 5.60 14.96
C PHE A 317 7.97 5.22 14.79
N PHE A 318 8.67 4.92 15.89
CA PHE A 318 10.11 4.68 15.89
C PHE A 318 10.48 3.38 15.13
N THR A 319 9.78 2.27 15.45
CA THR A 319 10.00 1.00 14.74
C THR A 319 9.53 1.05 13.29
N GLY A 320 8.57 1.95 12.99
CA GLY A 320 8.11 2.26 11.63
C GLY A 320 9.22 2.69 10.67
N ILE A 321 10.27 3.35 11.18
CA ILE A 321 11.44 3.78 10.40
C ILE A 321 12.22 2.57 9.88
N VAL A 322 12.46 1.59 10.77
CA VAL A 322 13.21 0.36 10.45
C VAL A 322 12.37 -0.58 9.61
N SER A 323 11.08 -0.77 9.95
CA SER A 323 10.17 -1.65 9.22
C SER A 323 9.93 -1.17 7.77
N GLY A 324 9.94 0.15 7.53
CA GLY A 324 9.92 0.73 6.19
C GLY A 324 11.10 0.26 5.33
N ARG A 325 12.33 0.36 5.84
CA ARG A 325 13.52 -0.09 5.11
C ARG A 325 13.54 -1.59 4.86
N LEU A 326 13.12 -2.39 5.84
CA LEU A 326 13.00 -3.83 5.66
C LEU A 326 11.96 -4.17 4.58
N THR A 327 10.87 -3.40 4.51
CA THR A 327 9.87 -3.54 3.43
C THR A 327 10.46 -3.18 2.08
N ASP A 328 11.18 -2.05 2.00
CA ASP A 328 11.87 -1.63 0.78
C ASP A 328 12.86 -2.71 0.32
N ALA A 329 13.55 -3.39 1.25
CA ALA A 329 14.47 -4.50 0.98
C ALA A 329 13.79 -5.84 0.65
N GLY A 330 12.46 -5.89 0.53
CA GLY A 330 11.70 -7.09 0.13
C GLY A 330 11.19 -7.97 1.28
N TYR A 331 11.42 -7.60 2.54
CA TYR A 331 11.01 -8.40 3.71
C TYR A 331 9.56 -8.16 4.16
N TYR A 332 8.69 -7.66 3.28
CA TYR A 332 7.29 -7.30 3.58
C TYR A 332 6.53 -8.38 4.36
N ARG A 333 6.57 -9.64 3.91
CA ARG A 333 5.81 -10.73 4.55
C ARG A 333 6.31 -11.06 5.95
N ILE A 334 7.63 -11.06 6.13
CA ILE A 334 8.26 -11.40 7.41
C ILE A 334 7.97 -10.30 8.43
N ILE A 335 8.12 -9.03 8.04
CA ILE A 335 7.94 -7.91 8.97
C ILE A 335 6.47 -7.75 9.39
N THR A 336 5.53 -7.91 8.46
CA THR A 336 4.09 -7.83 8.75
C THR A 336 3.60 -9.00 9.59
N ALA A 337 4.06 -10.23 9.30
CA ALA A 337 3.75 -11.40 10.13
C ALA A 337 4.31 -11.26 11.55
N THR A 338 5.56 -10.81 11.67
CA THR A 338 6.20 -10.53 12.97
C THR A 338 5.40 -9.49 13.74
N GLY A 339 4.99 -8.41 13.08
CA GLY A 339 4.19 -7.35 13.70
C GLY A 339 2.84 -7.86 14.21
N ALA A 340 2.12 -8.65 13.40
CA ALA A 340 0.85 -9.26 13.80
C ALA A 340 1.01 -10.19 15.00
N VAL A 341 2.04 -11.05 15.00
CA VAL A 341 2.34 -11.96 16.11
C VAL A 341 2.64 -11.18 17.39
N LEU A 342 3.47 -10.13 17.32
CA LEU A 342 3.80 -9.30 18.48
C LEU A 342 2.58 -8.58 19.06
N VAL A 343 1.70 -8.02 18.21
CA VAL A 343 0.46 -7.37 18.69
C VAL A 343 -0.43 -8.38 19.40
N VAL A 344 -0.69 -9.53 18.78
CA VAL A 344 -1.56 -10.58 19.35
C VAL A 344 -0.96 -11.13 20.65
N LEU A 345 0.34 -11.46 20.64
CA LEU A 345 1.07 -11.92 21.81
C LEU A 345 1.02 -10.89 22.94
N GLY A 346 1.32 -9.62 22.66
CA GLY A 346 1.24 -8.53 23.64
C GLY A 346 -0.15 -8.40 24.26
N THR A 347 -1.22 -8.50 23.47
CA THR A 347 -2.60 -8.49 23.99
C THR A 347 -2.89 -9.69 24.89
N PHE A 348 -2.51 -10.91 24.48
CA PHE A 348 -2.70 -12.11 25.30
C PHE A 348 -1.87 -12.08 26.57
N MET A 349 -0.63 -11.60 26.53
CA MET A 349 0.21 -11.45 27.73
C MET A 349 -0.33 -10.37 28.67
N THR A 350 -0.91 -9.29 28.13
CA THR A 350 -1.61 -8.27 28.93
C THR A 350 -2.80 -8.88 29.68
N SER A 351 -3.48 -9.88 29.11
CA SER A 351 -4.59 -10.58 29.78
C SER A 351 -4.20 -11.35 31.04
N LEU A 352 -2.90 -11.64 31.21
CA LEU A 352 -2.32 -12.35 32.34
C LEU A 352 -1.65 -11.39 33.34
N ALA A 353 -1.61 -10.10 33.05
CA ALA A 353 -0.88 -9.14 33.83
C ALA A 353 -1.64 -8.77 35.11
N GLU A 354 -0.96 -8.93 36.24
CA GLU A 354 -1.44 -8.56 37.58
C GLU A 354 -0.71 -7.33 38.13
N THR A 355 0.47 -7.01 37.57
CA THR A 355 1.32 -5.91 38.01
C THR A 355 1.65 -4.93 36.88
N TYR A 356 2.02 -3.71 37.26
CA TYR A 356 2.31 -2.62 36.32
C TYR A 356 3.40 -2.97 35.28
N TRP A 357 4.54 -3.52 35.72
CA TRP A 357 5.64 -3.83 34.81
C TRP A 357 5.28 -4.89 33.76
N GLN A 358 4.39 -5.83 34.10
CA GLN A 358 3.87 -6.82 33.15
C GLN A 358 3.02 -6.14 32.07
N VAL A 359 2.14 -5.21 32.45
CA VAL A 359 1.33 -4.42 31.50
C VAL A 359 2.22 -3.54 30.62
N LEU A 360 3.22 -2.89 31.20
CA LEU A 360 4.18 -2.05 30.47
C LEU A 360 4.92 -2.84 29.38
N LEU A 361 5.42 -4.04 29.73
CA LEU A 361 6.15 -4.88 28.79
C LEU A 361 5.23 -5.48 27.71
N ALA A 362 4.04 -5.97 28.10
CA ALA A 362 3.13 -6.64 27.18
C ALA A 362 2.38 -5.65 26.27
N GLN A 363 1.71 -4.64 26.84
CA GLN A 363 0.90 -3.69 26.09
C GLN A 363 1.71 -2.50 25.56
N GLY A 364 2.67 -2.01 26.33
CA GLY A 364 3.50 -0.88 25.93
C GLY A 364 4.55 -1.29 24.89
N VAL A 365 5.44 -2.20 25.29
CA VAL A 365 6.60 -2.58 24.47
C VAL A 365 6.26 -3.59 23.38
N CYS A 366 5.72 -4.77 23.74
CA CYS A 366 5.49 -5.85 22.77
C CYS A 366 4.46 -5.44 21.70
N THR A 367 3.28 -4.95 22.10
CA THR A 367 2.29 -4.43 21.15
C THR A 367 2.81 -3.18 20.41
N GLY A 368 3.58 -2.30 21.05
CA GLY A 368 4.17 -1.12 20.40
C GLY A 368 5.15 -1.45 19.27
N LEU A 369 6.06 -2.40 19.49
CA LEU A 369 6.96 -2.92 18.46
C LEU A 369 6.16 -3.55 17.32
N GLY A 370 5.17 -4.37 17.65
CA GLY A 370 4.30 -5.00 16.66
C GLY A 370 3.55 -3.99 15.79
N ASN A 371 3.03 -2.92 16.40
CA ASN A 371 2.38 -1.82 15.72
C ASN A 371 3.30 -1.13 14.70
N GLY A 372 4.55 -0.88 15.06
CA GLY A 372 5.54 -0.27 14.15
C GLY A 372 5.98 -1.19 13.01
N CYS A 373 6.01 -2.50 13.24
CA CYS A 373 6.23 -3.52 12.20
C CYS A 373 5.06 -3.66 11.21
N LEU A 374 3.89 -3.09 11.49
CA LEU A 374 2.69 -3.17 10.64
C LEU A 374 2.38 -1.88 9.89
N LEU A 375 2.55 -0.71 10.53
CA LEU A 375 2.09 0.58 9.99
C LEU A 375 2.74 0.90 8.63
N THR A 376 4.08 0.96 8.59
CA THR A 376 4.80 1.35 7.38
C THR A 376 4.64 0.34 6.24
N PRO A 377 4.82 -0.98 6.47
CA PRO A 377 4.72 -1.95 5.39
C PRO A 377 3.33 -2.00 4.76
N MET A 378 2.26 -1.91 5.57
CA MET A 378 0.88 -1.92 5.06
C MET A 378 0.53 -0.63 4.31
N SER A 379 1.10 0.52 4.70
CA SER A 379 0.98 1.75 3.93
C SER A 379 1.70 1.63 2.57
N THR A 380 2.90 1.05 2.54
CA THR A 380 3.66 0.79 1.31
C THR A 380 2.94 -0.18 0.38
N LEU A 381 2.26 -1.18 0.93
CA LEU A 381 1.42 -2.09 0.15
C LEU A 381 0.38 -1.29 -0.65
N VAL A 382 -0.40 -0.43 -0.02
CA VAL A 382 -1.46 0.33 -0.71
C VAL A 382 -0.89 1.31 -1.73
N SER A 383 0.21 1.98 -1.43
CA SER A 383 0.88 2.88 -2.39
C SER A 383 1.46 2.14 -3.61
N SER A 384 1.74 0.84 -3.49
CA SER A 384 2.17 0.02 -4.63
C SER A 384 1.04 -0.31 -5.62
N TYR A 385 -0.22 -0.29 -5.18
CA TYR A 385 -1.39 -0.59 -6.00
C TYR A 385 -2.07 0.66 -6.57
N PHE A 386 -1.99 1.78 -5.88
CA PHE A 386 -2.74 2.99 -6.22
C PHE A 386 -1.80 4.19 -6.34
N LYS A 387 -1.82 4.86 -7.50
CA LYS A 387 -1.17 6.16 -7.71
C LYS A 387 -2.20 7.30 -7.80
N ARG A 388 -3.08 7.28 -8.80
CA ARG A 388 -4.09 8.35 -9.07
C ARG A 388 -5.12 8.55 -7.95
N ARG A 389 -5.53 7.46 -7.29
CA ARG A 389 -6.53 7.46 -6.20
C ARG A 389 -5.92 7.26 -4.81
N LEU A 390 -4.59 7.35 -4.68
CA LEU A 390 -3.88 7.03 -3.44
C LEU A 390 -4.40 7.78 -2.22
N PRO A 391 -4.62 9.12 -2.23
CA PRO A 391 -5.12 9.82 -1.06
C PRO A 391 -6.50 9.34 -0.59
N LEU A 392 -7.41 9.05 -1.53
CA LEU A 392 -8.75 8.53 -1.23
C LEU A 392 -8.67 7.13 -0.62
N VAL A 393 -7.89 6.24 -1.24
CA VAL A 393 -7.76 4.84 -0.81
C VAL A 393 -7.05 4.74 0.54
N THR A 394 -5.97 5.50 0.74
CA THR A 394 -5.29 5.62 2.04
C THR A 394 -6.24 6.17 3.10
N GLY A 395 -7.08 7.16 2.75
CA GLY A 395 -8.12 7.66 3.64
C GLY A 395 -9.12 6.58 4.06
N ILE A 396 -9.64 5.81 3.10
CA ILE A 396 -10.54 4.67 3.37
C ILE A 396 -9.87 3.64 4.28
N ALA A 397 -8.64 3.23 3.97
CA ALA A 397 -7.90 2.28 4.79
C ALA A 397 -7.64 2.83 6.20
N ALA A 398 -7.28 4.11 6.33
CA ALA A 398 -7.07 4.77 7.62
C ALA A 398 -8.34 4.80 8.50
N CYS A 399 -9.54 4.70 7.91
CA CYS A 399 -10.79 4.58 8.65
C CYS A 399 -10.90 3.29 9.47
N GLY A 400 -10.03 2.30 9.24
CA GLY A 400 -9.86 1.16 10.13
C GLY A 400 -9.66 1.59 11.58
N SER A 401 -8.95 2.70 11.82
CA SER A 401 -8.66 3.22 13.17
C SER A 401 -9.93 3.58 13.94
N VAL A 402 -10.91 4.19 13.27
CA VAL A 402 -12.22 4.52 13.84
C VAL A 402 -12.98 3.24 14.15
N THR A 403 -13.00 2.30 13.21
CA THR A 403 -13.67 1.00 13.38
C THR A 403 -13.15 0.27 14.63
N GLY A 404 -11.82 0.18 14.79
CA GLY A 404 -11.21 -0.40 15.98
C GLY A 404 -11.48 0.44 17.24
N GLY A 405 -11.43 1.76 17.10
CA GLY A 405 -11.76 2.72 18.16
C GLY A 405 -13.21 2.68 18.65
N LEU A 406 -14.11 2.03 17.91
CA LEU A 406 -15.49 1.75 18.32
C LEU A 406 -15.65 0.32 18.84
N ILE A 407 -15.03 -0.65 18.18
CA ILE A 407 -15.10 -2.08 18.56
C ILE A 407 -14.46 -2.30 19.93
N TYR A 408 -13.20 -1.89 20.14
CA TYR A 408 -12.46 -2.25 21.35
C TYR A 408 -13.02 -1.64 22.63
N PRO A 409 -13.37 -0.33 22.69
CA PRO A 409 -14.02 0.21 23.88
C PRO A 409 -15.39 -0.41 24.12
N SER A 410 -16.16 -0.75 23.08
CA SER A 410 -17.46 -1.40 23.21
C SER A 410 -17.33 -2.82 23.79
N MET A 411 -16.32 -3.56 23.34
CA MET A 411 -15.97 -4.87 23.91
C MET A 411 -15.61 -4.73 25.39
N VAL A 412 -14.71 -3.81 25.75
CA VAL A 412 -14.34 -3.62 27.16
C VAL A 412 -15.54 -3.18 27.99
N ARG A 413 -16.36 -2.26 27.48
CA ARG A 413 -17.58 -1.79 28.16
C ARG A 413 -18.55 -2.92 28.50
N THR A 414 -18.66 -3.92 27.63
CA THR A 414 -19.65 -5.01 27.73
C THR A 414 -19.10 -6.26 28.41
N LEU A 415 -17.85 -6.63 28.09
CA LEU A 415 -17.21 -7.86 28.53
C LEU A 415 -16.53 -7.68 29.88
N LEU A 416 -15.96 -6.51 30.17
CA LEU A 416 -15.22 -6.32 31.43
C LEU A 416 -16.10 -6.58 32.68
N PRO A 417 -17.35 -6.08 32.76
CA PRO A 417 -18.20 -6.35 33.92
C PRO A 417 -18.76 -7.79 33.98
N THR A 418 -18.77 -8.52 32.86
CA THR A 418 -19.46 -9.82 32.75
C THR A 418 -18.50 -11.00 32.85
N ILE A 419 -17.33 -10.91 32.20
CA ILE A 419 -16.35 -12.00 32.12
C ILE A 419 -14.96 -11.60 32.67
N GLY A 420 -14.82 -10.36 33.17
CA GLY A 420 -13.60 -9.86 33.80
C GLY A 420 -12.49 -9.48 32.81
N PHE A 421 -11.40 -8.94 33.35
CA PHE A 421 -10.29 -8.35 32.57
C PHE A 421 -9.58 -9.36 31.67
N GLY A 422 -9.13 -10.48 32.22
CA GLY A 422 -8.36 -11.46 31.46
C GLY A 422 -9.13 -11.97 30.23
N TRP A 423 -10.39 -12.40 30.39
CA TRP A 423 -11.18 -12.89 29.25
C TRP A 423 -11.60 -11.80 28.27
N THR A 424 -11.79 -10.56 28.73
CA THR A 424 -12.02 -9.40 27.84
C THR A 424 -10.83 -9.19 26.90
N LEU A 425 -9.60 -9.19 27.43
CA LEU A 425 -8.39 -9.02 26.63
C LEU A 425 -8.15 -10.23 25.70
N ARG A 426 -8.45 -11.45 26.14
CA ARG A 426 -8.39 -12.64 25.26
C ARG A 426 -9.38 -12.54 24.09
N ALA A 427 -10.61 -12.09 24.35
CA ALA A 427 -11.61 -11.87 23.30
C ALA A 427 -11.12 -10.84 22.27
N ILE A 428 -10.52 -9.74 22.72
CA ILE A 428 -9.86 -8.75 21.85
C ILE A 428 -8.74 -9.41 21.04
N GLY A 429 -7.89 -10.21 21.69
CA GLY A 429 -6.80 -10.94 21.05
C GLY A 429 -7.26 -11.90 19.96
N PHE A 430 -8.38 -12.60 20.15
CA PHE A 430 -8.95 -13.47 19.11
C PHE A 430 -9.47 -12.70 17.89
N ILE A 431 -10.09 -11.52 18.09
CA ILE A 431 -10.50 -10.65 16.98
C ILE A 431 -9.28 -10.13 16.23
N GLN A 432 -8.25 -9.68 16.96
CA GLN A 432 -6.99 -9.25 16.36
C GLN A 432 -6.34 -10.38 15.56
N LEU A 433 -6.29 -11.60 16.10
CA LEU A 433 -5.75 -12.78 15.40
C LEU A 433 -6.49 -13.05 14.09
N GLY A 434 -7.82 -13.18 14.13
CA GLY A 434 -8.61 -13.47 12.92
C GLY A 434 -8.47 -12.39 11.86
N THR A 435 -8.52 -11.11 12.27
CA THR A 435 -8.41 -9.98 11.34
C THR A 435 -7.00 -9.79 10.79
N PHE A 436 -5.95 -10.10 11.57
CA PHE A 436 -4.58 -10.12 11.05
C PHE A 436 -4.33 -11.28 10.10
N VAL A 437 -4.89 -12.48 10.34
CA VAL A 437 -4.81 -13.59 9.38
C VAL A 437 -5.38 -13.16 8.03
N VAL A 438 -6.57 -12.53 8.03
CA VAL A 438 -7.16 -11.99 6.80
C VAL A 438 -6.26 -10.92 6.18
N ALA A 439 -5.74 -9.98 6.98
CA ALA A 439 -4.87 -8.91 6.48
C ALA A 439 -3.59 -9.44 5.82
N LEU A 440 -2.94 -10.45 6.41
CA LEU A 440 -1.72 -11.06 5.88
C LEU A 440 -1.98 -11.88 4.61
N VAL A 441 -3.13 -12.56 4.51
CA VAL A 441 -3.52 -13.30 3.30
C VAL A 441 -3.86 -12.34 2.15
N CYS A 442 -4.54 -11.24 2.45
CA CYS A 442 -4.89 -10.21 1.46
C CYS A 442 -3.68 -9.36 1.04
N GLY A 443 -2.68 -9.20 1.91
CA GLY A 443 -1.49 -8.40 1.67
C GLY A 443 -0.46 -9.06 0.76
N LYS A 444 -0.52 -8.77 -0.55
CA LYS A 444 0.45 -9.26 -1.54
C LYS A 444 1.27 -8.07 -2.10
N PRO A 445 2.58 -7.97 -1.84
CA PRO A 445 3.38 -6.88 -2.38
C PRO A 445 3.50 -6.99 -3.91
N ARG A 446 3.30 -5.87 -4.63
CA ARG A 446 3.40 -5.80 -6.10
C ARG A 446 4.80 -5.46 -6.61
N ILE A 447 5.57 -4.71 -5.83
CA ILE A 447 6.87 -4.17 -6.24
C ILE A 447 7.98 -4.99 -5.56
N GLY A 448 8.99 -5.35 -6.36
CA GLY A 448 10.18 -6.08 -5.89
C GLY A 448 11.08 -5.25 -4.95
N PRO A 449 12.13 -5.87 -4.39
CA PRO A 449 13.08 -5.20 -3.50
C PRO A 449 13.74 -3.99 -4.18
N LYS A 450 13.83 -2.86 -3.47
CA LYS A 450 14.55 -1.66 -3.89
C LYS A 450 15.85 -1.52 -3.10
N LYS A 451 16.87 -0.88 -3.70
CA LYS A 451 18.07 -0.47 -2.96
C LYS A 451 17.67 0.54 -1.89
N SER A 452 17.87 0.18 -0.61
CA SER A 452 17.52 1.07 0.49
C SER A 452 18.46 2.28 0.52
N GLY A 453 17.91 3.49 0.47
CA GLY A 453 18.65 4.71 0.75
C GLY A 453 19.10 4.82 2.22
N PRO A 454 19.89 5.85 2.58
CA PRO A 454 20.36 6.05 3.95
C PRO A 454 19.19 6.18 4.95
N LEU A 455 19.38 5.65 6.17
CA LEU A 455 18.39 5.73 7.26
C LEU A 455 18.11 7.18 7.69
N LEU A 456 19.16 8.00 7.71
CA LEU A 456 19.12 9.40 8.09
C LEU A 456 19.84 10.20 7.01
N ASP A 457 19.16 11.23 6.50
CA ASP A 457 19.81 12.27 5.70
C ASP A 457 19.87 13.54 6.54
N LEU A 458 21.03 13.84 7.12
CA LEU A 458 21.22 15.02 7.96
C LEU A 458 21.19 16.33 7.17
N ALA A 459 21.22 16.30 5.84
CA ALA A 459 21.15 17.50 5.03
C ALA A 459 19.79 18.22 5.15
N VAL A 460 18.73 17.51 5.54
CA VAL A 460 17.39 18.11 5.74
C VAL A 460 17.37 19.14 6.86
N PHE A 461 18.29 19.03 7.83
CA PHE A 461 18.45 20.03 8.90
C PHE A 461 19.06 21.35 8.40
N LYS A 462 19.50 21.44 7.15
CA LYS A 462 19.90 22.73 6.55
C LYS A 462 18.69 23.57 6.12
N GLU A 463 17.52 22.96 5.94
CA GLU A 463 16.30 23.66 5.56
C GLU A 463 15.57 24.18 6.81
N ILE A 464 15.59 25.51 7.02
CA ILE A 464 14.89 26.16 8.14
C ILE A 464 13.40 25.75 8.23
N PRO A 465 12.61 25.73 7.13
CA PRO A 465 11.22 25.29 7.20
C PRO A 465 11.05 23.86 7.73
N PHE A 466 12.01 22.97 7.44
CA PHE A 466 12.00 21.59 7.94
C PHE A 466 12.27 21.53 9.44
N ILE A 467 13.26 22.28 9.96
CA ILE A 467 13.52 22.37 11.40
C ILE A 467 12.28 22.90 12.14
N LEU A 468 11.66 23.97 11.62
CA LEU A 468 10.46 24.54 12.22
C LEU A 468 9.30 23.54 12.20
N LEU A 469 9.09 22.82 11.08
CA LEU A 469 8.10 21.74 11.03
C LEU A 469 8.38 20.67 12.08
N LEU A 470 9.64 20.27 12.26
CA LEU A 470 10.05 19.24 13.22
C LEU A 470 9.71 19.63 14.66
N VAL A 471 10.16 20.83 15.08
CA VAL A 471 9.92 21.35 16.43
C VAL A 471 8.43 21.59 16.67
N GLY A 472 7.74 22.15 15.68
CA GLY A 472 6.31 22.42 15.76
C GLY A 472 5.47 21.13 15.85
N SER A 473 5.84 20.10 15.11
CA SER A 473 5.18 18.78 15.15
C SER A 473 5.43 18.07 16.48
N PHE A 474 6.65 18.14 17.02
CA PHE A 474 6.97 17.66 18.36
C PHE A 474 6.08 18.31 19.43
N LEU A 475 5.98 19.64 19.45
CA LEU A 475 5.16 20.37 20.42
C LEU A 475 3.65 20.09 20.25
N ALA A 476 3.18 19.99 19.00
CA ALA A 476 1.77 19.68 18.74
C ALA A 476 1.40 18.29 19.30
N PHE A 477 2.24 17.28 19.03
CA PHE A 477 2.00 15.91 19.50
C PHE A 477 2.29 15.70 20.99
N LEU A 478 3.00 16.63 21.63
CA LEU A 478 3.15 16.68 23.09
C LEU A 478 1.80 16.95 23.80
N GLY A 479 0.87 17.68 23.18
CA GLY A 479 -0.46 17.96 23.75
C GLY A 479 -1.58 17.10 23.17
N VAL A 480 -1.44 16.60 21.95
CA VAL A 480 -2.57 16.03 21.20
C VAL A 480 -3.22 14.78 21.83
N PHE A 481 -2.46 14.00 22.61
CA PHE A 481 -2.95 12.73 23.17
C PHE A 481 -3.62 12.86 24.54
N PHE A 482 -3.60 14.05 25.17
CA PHE A 482 -4.10 14.22 26.52
C PHE A 482 -5.57 13.76 26.68
N PRO A 483 -6.53 14.14 25.82
CA PRO A 483 -7.92 13.68 25.97
C PRO A 483 -8.11 12.19 25.69
N PHE A 484 -7.33 11.59 24.78
CA PHE A 484 -7.42 10.15 24.49
C PHE A 484 -7.09 9.29 25.71
N PHE A 485 -6.25 9.79 26.62
CA PHE A 485 -5.84 9.08 27.82
C PHE A 485 -6.73 9.45 29.02
N PHE A 486 -6.98 10.74 29.22
CA PHE A 486 -7.50 11.25 30.49
C PHE A 486 -8.98 11.65 30.48
N LEU A 487 -9.65 11.70 29.33
CA LEU A 487 -11.07 12.12 29.25
C LEU A 487 -12.00 11.25 30.09
N SER A 488 -11.88 9.92 29.97
CA SER A 488 -12.72 8.98 30.72
C SER A 488 -12.42 9.02 32.22
N SER A 489 -11.15 9.20 32.60
CA SER A 489 -10.75 9.37 34.00
C SER A 489 -11.28 10.68 34.59
N TYR A 490 -11.19 11.79 33.87
CA TYR A 490 -11.79 13.07 34.26
C TYR A 490 -13.30 12.95 34.49
N ALA A 491 -14.00 12.28 33.57
CA ALA A 491 -15.44 12.09 33.65
C ALA A 491 -15.87 11.31 34.90
N ARG A 492 -15.10 10.29 35.29
CA ARG A 492 -15.34 9.55 36.53
C ARG A 492 -15.04 10.39 37.77
N GLU A 493 -13.84 10.96 37.84
CA GLU A 493 -13.33 11.62 39.05
C GLU A 493 -14.00 12.96 39.32
N LYS A 494 -14.34 13.74 38.28
CA LYS A 494 -14.88 15.10 38.43
C LYS A 494 -16.36 15.21 38.13
N ARG A 495 -16.97 14.25 37.42
CA ARG A 495 -18.41 14.24 37.10
C ARG A 495 -19.16 13.06 37.71
N GLY A 496 -18.49 12.17 38.45
CA GLY A 496 -19.12 11.04 39.12
C GLY A 496 -19.69 9.99 38.16
N MET A 497 -19.25 9.96 36.89
CA MET A 497 -19.73 8.98 35.93
C MET A 497 -19.28 7.56 36.33
N SER A 498 -20.14 6.56 36.10
CA SER A 498 -19.75 5.16 36.21
C SER A 498 -18.66 4.82 35.19
N TYR A 499 -17.89 3.75 35.44
CA TYR A 499 -16.86 3.27 34.51
C TYR A 499 -17.46 3.06 33.11
N THR A 500 -18.54 2.28 33.02
CA THR A 500 -19.26 1.96 31.78
C THR A 500 -19.73 3.21 31.03
N ASN A 501 -20.26 4.21 31.73
CA ASN A 501 -20.75 5.44 31.09
C ASN A 501 -19.60 6.35 30.64
N SER A 502 -18.46 6.35 31.35
CA SER A 502 -17.29 7.15 30.95
C SER A 502 -16.70 6.68 29.61
N LEU A 503 -16.80 5.38 29.30
CA LEU A 503 -16.31 4.83 28.03
C LEU A 503 -17.10 5.31 26.81
N ASN A 504 -18.35 5.76 27.01
CA ASN A 504 -19.14 6.36 25.93
C ASN A 504 -18.46 7.63 25.39
N LEU A 505 -17.72 8.38 26.22
CA LEU A 505 -16.95 9.53 25.75
C LEU A 505 -15.80 9.10 24.84
N THR A 506 -15.13 7.99 25.14
CA THR A 506 -14.12 7.40 24.23
C THR A 506 -14.75 6.98 22.90
N LEU A 507 -15.94 6.36 22.93
CA LEU A 507 -16.67 5.98 21.72
C LEU A 507 -17.03 7.20 20.87
N VAL A 508 -17.52 8.28 21.49
CA VAL A 508 -17.83 9.54 20.80
C VAL A 508 -16.56 10.19 20.24
N LEU A 509 -15.48 10.23 21.04
CA LEU A 509 -14.18 10.77 20.63
C LEU A 509 -13.63 10.04 19.39
N ASN A 510 -13.78 8.71 19.33
CA ASN A 510 -13.26 7.92 18.21
C ASN A 510 -14.20 7.95 16.99
N GLY A 511 -15.51 7.82 17.21
CA GLY A 511 -16.52 7.75 16.15
C GLY A 511 -16.62 9.03 15.33
N ILE A 512 -16.67 10.19 15.99
CA ILE A 512 -16.70 11.49 15.31
C ILE A 512 -15.38 11.78 14.57
N GLY A 513 -14.29 11.13 15.02
CA GLY A 513 -12.98 11.23 14.40
C GLY A 513 -12.95 10.76 12.94
N PHE A 514 -13.94 9.99 12.49
CA PHE A 514 -14.11 9.69 11.06
C PHE A 514 -14.34 10.96 10.23
N ALA A 515 -15.35 11.74 10.60
CA ALA A 515 -15.64 13.02 9.95
C ALA A 515 -14.49 14.02 10.17
N GLY A 516 -13.91 14.00 11.38
CA GLY A 516 -12.76 14.82 11.73
C GLY A 516 -11.51 14.54 10.90
N ARG A 517 -11.34 13.33 10.34
CA ARG A 517 -10.21 13.00 9.45
C ARG A 517 -10.52 13.28 7.99
N LEU A 518 -11.74 13.00 7.53
CA LEU A 518 -12.13 13.12 6.13
C LEU A 518 -12.36 14.58 5.71
N LEU A 519 -13.10 15.36 6.50
CA LEU A 519 -13.45 16.74 6.13
C LEU A 519 -12.23 17.64 5.96
N PRO A 520 -11.23 17.66 6.86
CA PRO A 520 -10.06 18.53 6.70
C PRO A 520 -9.23 18.16 5.47
N SER A 521 -9.12 16.87 5.14
CA SER A 521 -8.44 16.42 3.92
C SER A 521 -9.17 16.86 2.65
N LEU A 522 -10.50 16.95 2.67
CA LEU A 522 -11.27 17.51 1.55
C LEU A 522 -11.09 19.04 1.46
N ILE A 523 -11.14 19.75 2.58
CA ILE A 523 -10.97 21.22 2.64
C ILE A 523 -9.55 21.62 2.22
N ALA A 524 -8.53 20.83 2.55
CA ALA A 524 -7.13 21.06 2.17
C ALA A 524 -6.95 21.20 0.65
N ARG A 525 -7.79 20.55 -0.18
CA ARG A 525 -7.77 20.70 -1.64
C ARG A 525 -8.11 22.12 -2.10
N PHE A 526 -8.88 22.86 -1.32
CA PHE A 526 -9.34 24.20 -1.67
C PHE A 526 -8.52 25.29 -1.00
N CYS A 527 -8.10 25.09 0.25
CA CYS A 527 -7.46 26.11 1.08
C CYS A 527 -5.94 25.95 1.25
N GLY A 528 -5.35 24.84 0.76
CA GLY A 528 -3.96 24.48 1.02
C GLY A 528 -3.81 23.59 2.26
N THR A 529 -2.94 22.57 2.18
CA THR A 529 -2.75 21.57 3.24
C THR A 529 -2.22 22.21 4.51
N MET A 530 -1.29 23.15 4.39
CA MET A 530 -0.63 23.79 5.53
C MET A 530 -1.58 24.71 6.30
N ASN A 531 -2.41 25.47 5.58
CA ASN A 531 -3.39 26.37 6.17
C ASN A 531 -4.43 25.61 6.99
N VAL A 532 -4.96 24.52 6.43
CA VAL A 532 -5.95 23.69 7.11
C VAL A 532 -5.34 23.01 8.33
N TYR A 533 -4.12 22.47 8.21
CA TYR A 533 -3.43 21.87 9.35
C TYR A 533 -3.25 22.84 10.52
N ILE A 534 -2.76 24.06 10.25
CA ILE A 534 -2.58 25.11 11.26
C ILE A 534 -3.91 25.49 11.93
N PHE A 535 -4.97 25.67 11.13
CA PHE A 535 -6.31 25.98 11.64
C PHE A 535 -6.79 24.91 12.63
N PHE A 536 -6.67 23.63 12.26
CA PHE A 536 -7.10 22.52 13.11
C PHE A 536 -6.26 22.36 14.38
N ILE A 537 -4.96 22.71 14.36
CA ILE A 537 -4.14 22.80 15.58
C ILE A 537 -4.68 23.87 16.52
N PHE A 538 -4.98 25.07 16.03
CA PHE A 538 -5.53 26.14 16.88
C PHE A 538 -6.93 25.83 17.39
N CYS A 539 -7.79 25.18 16.59
CA CYS A 539 -9.08 24.68 17.07
C CYS A 539 -8.91 23.63 18.18
N SER A 540 -7.95 22.70 18.03
CA SER A 540 -7.64 21.70 19.05
C SER A 540 -7.11 22.35 20.33
N ALA A 541 -6.26 23.38 20.20
CA ALA A 541 -5.75 24.14 21.33
C ALA A 541 -6.86 24.91 22.05
N LEU A 542 -7.74 25.58 21.31
CA LEU A 542 -8.91 26.27 21.86
C LEU A 542 -9.80 25.29 22.64
N CYS A 543 -10.03 24.10 22.10
CA CYS A 543 -10.77 23.05 22.80
C CYS A 543 -10.13 22.68 24.15
N MET A 544 -8.80 22.67 24.28
CA MET A 544 -8.16 22.37 25.57
C MET A 544 -8.50 23.41 26.63
N TYR A 545 -8.50 24.70 26.28
CA TYR A 545 -8.87 25.77 27.20
C TYR A 545 -10.36 25.78 27.52
N THR A 546 -11.21 25.51 26.53
CA THR A 546 -12.67 25.46 26.75
C THR A 546 -13.11 24.22 27.53
N TRP A 547 -12.26 23.20 27.70
CA TRP A 547 -12.57 22.06 28.58
C TRP A 547 -12.62 22.46 30.07
N ILE A 548 -11.78 23.41 30.49
CA ILE A 548 -11.65 23.85 31.90
C ILE A 548 -13.01 24.28 32.50
N PRO A 549 -13.82 25.13 31.84
CA PRO A 549 -15.14 25.54 32.35
C PRO A 549 -16.26 24.50 32.16
N VAL A 550 -15.99 23.32 31.58
CA VAL A 550 -17.03 22.31 31.36
C VAL A 550 -17.34 21.57 32.66
N HIS A 551 -18.51 21.86 33.21
CA HIS A 551 -18.96 21.30 34.49
C HIS A 551 -20.17 20.36 34.40
N SER A 552 -20.76 20.20 33.22
CA SER A 552 -21.93 19.32 33.01
C SER A 552 -21.60 18.13 32.13
N THR A 553 -22.27 17.00 32.37
CA THR A 553 -22.10 15.79 31.54
C THR A 553 -22.52 16.02 30.08
N PRO A 554 -23.66 16.67 29.77
CA PRO A 554 -23.99 17.01 28.37
C PRO A 554 -22.95 17.93 27.73
N GLY A 555 -22.42 18.91 28.50
CA GLY A 555 -21.34 19.79 28.04
C GLY A 555 -20.07 19.02 27.70
N LEU A 556 -19.75 17.96 28.45
CA LEU A 556 -18.58 17.13 28.19
C LEU A 556 -18.73 16.31 26.89
N TYR A 557 -19.93 15.80 26.59
CA TYR A 557 -20.21 15.17 25.30
C TYR A 557 -20.10 16.16 24.13
N ALA A 558 -20.69 17.35 24.27
CA ALA A 558 -20.59 18.41 23.26
C ALA A 558 -19.14 18.79 23.01
N TRP A 559 -18.36 19.01 24.08
CA TRP A 559 -16.93 19.28 23.98
C TRP A 559 -16.16 18.17 23.28
N THR A 560 -16.45 16.91 23.62
CA THR A 560 -15.80 15.73 23.02
C THR A 560 -16.01 15.69 21.51
N THR A 561 -17.21 16.05 21.04
CA THR A 561 -17.53 16.17 19.61
C THR A 561 -16.65 17.21 18.91
N PHE A 562 -16.56 18.42 19.44
CA PHE A 562 -15.74 19.48 18.84
C PHE A 562 -14.24 19.15 18.89
N TYR A 563 -13.78 18.58 19.99
CA TYR A 563 -12.39 18.16 20.09
C TYR A 563 -12.07 17.02 19.10
N SER A 564 -12.95 16.02 18.98
CA SER A 564 -12.78 14.92 18.02
C SER A 564 -12.69 15.41 16.58
N LEU A 565 -13.58 16.32 16.17
CA LEU A 565 -13.55 16.94 14.85
C LEU A 565 -12.24 17.71 14.62
N SER A 566 -11.78 18.46 15.63
CA SER A 566 -10.59 19.28 15.49
C SER A 566 -9.30 18.46 15.45
N VAL A 567 -9.14 17.53 16.39
CA VAL A 567 -7.95 16.68 16.50
C VAL A 567 -7.82 15.69 15.33
N GLY A 568 -8.94 15.26 14.76
CA GLY A 568 -8.94 14.42 13.56
C GLY A 568 -8.21 15.08 12.39
N GLY A 569 -8.37 16.40 12.22
CA GLY A 569 -7.69 17.16 11.17
C GLY A 569 -6.20 17.32 11.41
N VAL A 570 -5.79 17.46 12.67
CA VAL A 570 -4.36 17.46 13.05
C VAL A 570 -3.74 16.11 12.69
N GLN A 571 -4.38 15.02 13.08
CA GLN A 571 -3.84 13.68 12.82
C GLN A 571 -3.77 13.35 11.32
N SER A 572 -4.81 13.65 10.53
CA SER A 572 -4.83 13.30 9.10
C SER A 572 -3.87 14.13 8.24
N LEU A 573 -3.64 15.40 8.59
CA LEU A 573 -2.79 16.31 7.79
C LEU A 573 -1.32 16.32 8.24
N SER A 574 -1.02 15.81 9.44
CA SER A 574 0.35 15.79 10.01
C SER A 574 1.41 15.15 9.12
N LEU A 575 1.04 14.18 8.28
CA LEU A 575 1.96 13.54 7.32
C LEU A 575 1.90 14.15 5.92
N ALA A 576 0.76 14.72 5.56
CA ALA A 576 0.57 15.39 4.27
C ALA A 576 1.39 16.68 4.14
N ILE A 577 1.82 17.27 5.27
CA ILE A 577 2.63 18.49 5.30
C ILE A 577 4.10 18.26 4.90
N VAL A 578 4.62 17.04 5.09
CA VAL A 578 6.04 16.74 4.87
C VAL A 578 6.44 16.96 3.40
N PRO A 579 5.69 16.46 2.39
CA PRO A 579 5.97 16.75 0.98
C PRO A 579 5.82 18.22 0.58
N VAL A 580 5.07 19.03 1.33
CA VAL A 580 4.88 20.47 1.04
C VAL A 580 6.13 21.27 1.44
N ILE A 581 6.79 20.85 2.52
CA ILE A 581 7.96 21.54 3.08
C ILE A 581 9.25 21.14 2.39
N ILE A 582 9.42 19.87 2.03
CA ILE A 582 10.67 19.38 1.43
C ILE A 582 10.80 19.88 0.00
N SER A 583 11.99 20.38 -0.33
CA SER A 583 12.31 20.86 -1.67
C SER A 583 12.82 19.74 -2.60
N ASP A 584 13.53 18.76 -2.02
CA ASP A 584 14.14 17.64 -2.73
C ASP A 584 13.36 16.34 -2.47
N THR A 585 12.62 15.88 -3.48
CA THR A 585 11.76 14.69 -3.40
C THR A 585 12.56 13.39 -3.20
N SER A 586 13.87 13.37 -3.52
CA SER A 586 14.72 12.20 -3.29
C SER A 586 14.91 11.88 -1.80
N LYS A 587 14.75 12.89 -0.92
CA LYS A 587 14.94 12.78 0.54
C LYS A 587 13.67 12.45 1.29
N MET A 588 12.55 12.29 0.59
CA MET A 588 11.21 12.18 1.19
C MET A 588 11.13 11.08 2.26
N GLY A 589 11.68 9.89 1.97
CA GLY A 589 11.66 8.77 2.92
C GLY A 589 12.46 9.01 4.21
N ALA A 590 13.62 9.66 4.13
CA ALA A 590 14.43 10.00 5.31
C ALA A 590 13.75 11.09 6.16
N SER A 591 13.18 12.10 5.49
CA SER A 591 12.44 13.18 6.13
C SER A 591 11.19 12.70 6.87
N PHE A 592 10.41 11.78 6.28
CA PHE A 592 9.30 11.14 6.98
C PHE A 592 9.76 10.44 8.26
N GLY A 593 10.87 9.71 8.21
CA GLY A 593 11.43 9.04 9.39
C GLY A 593 11.82 10.00 10.51
N ILE A 594 12.48 11.12 10.19
CA ILE A 594 12.87 12.13 11.18
C ILE A 594 11.64 12.81 11.80
N VAL A 595 10.64 13.16 10.99
CA VAL A 595 9.39 13.76 11.49
C VAL A 595 8.62 12.76 12.35
N PHE A 596 8.56 11.48 11.96
CA PHE A 596 7.96 10.43 12.78
C PHE A 596 8.66 10.25 14.12
N ALA A 597 10.00 10.30 14.16
CA ALA A 597 10.74 10.24 15.41
C ALA A 597 10.36 11.41 16.35
N ALA A 598 10.29 12.64 15.83
CA ALA A 598 9.89 13.80 16.63
C ALA A 598 8.44 13.70 17.14
N ILE A 599 7.50 13.28 16.28
CA ILE A 599 6.11 13.01 16.66
C ILE A 599 6.05 11.93 17.75
N GLY A 600 6.80 10.84 17.58
CA GLY A 600 6.87 9.74 18.54
C GLY A 600 7.39 10.19 19.90
N ILE A 601 8.45 11.01 19.96
CA ILE A 601 8.99 11.54 21.23
C ILE A 601 7.98 12.49 21.88
N GLY A 602 7.29 13.34 21.11
CA GLY A 602 6.22 14.19 21.63
C GLY A 602 5.10 13.37 22.27
N ALA A 603 4.63 12.34 21.57
CA ALA A 603 3.60 11.43 22.06
C ALA A 603 4.05 10.61 23.29
N LEU A 604 5.35 10.29 23.38
CA LEU A 604 5.95 9.59 24.51
C LEU A 604 5.85 10.40 25.80
N LEU A 605 6.23 11.68 25.73
CA LEU A 605 6.41 12.53 26.91
C LEU A 605 5.10 13.20 27.35
N GLY A 606 4.20 13.50 26.40
CA GLY A 606 3.03 14.34 26.64
C GLY A 606 2.09 13.82 27.73
N SER A 607 1.58 12.60 27.58
CA SER A 607 0.61 12.04 28.52
C SER A 607 1.19 11.80 29.93
N PRO A 608 2.42 11.26 30.10
CA PRO A 608 3.05 11.17 31.42
C PRO A 608 3.25 12.51 32.10
N VAL A 609 3.69 13.55 31.38
CA VAL A 609 3.84 14.91 31.92
C VAL A 609 2.49 15.46 32.39
N CYS A 610 1.43 15.32 31.59
CA CYS A 610 0.07 15.67 31.99
C CYS A 610 -0.39 14.91 33.25
N GLY A 611 -0.11 13.61 33.35
CA GLY A 611 -0.41 12.80 34.53
C GLY A 611 0.32 13.29 35.79
N SER A 612 1.57 13.72 35.65
CA SER A 612 2.37 14.30 36.75
C SER A 612 1.79 15.65 37.18
N ILE A 613 1.41 16.51 36.23
CA ILE A 613 0.76 17.79 36.51
C ILE A 613 -0.53 17.57 37.32
N ILE A 614 -1.40 16.66 36.88
CA ILE A 614 -2.64 16.32 37.60
C ILE A 614 -2.33 15.88 39.04
N THR A 615 -1.32 15.04 39.22
CA THR A 615 -0.95 14.50 40.54
C THR A 615 -0.43 15.61 41.45
N SER A 616 0.47 16.47 40.95
CA SER A 616 1.02 17.61 41.70
C SER A 616 -0.02 18.67 42.03
N SER A 617 -1.06 18.84 41.20
CA SER A 617 -2.18 19.77 41.42
C SER A 617 -3.32 19.19 42.26
N GLY A 618 -3.05 18.18 43.10
CA GLY A 618 -4.06 17.59 43.99
C GLY A 618 -5.24 16.92 43.25
N GLY A 619 -4.99 16.39 42.05
CA GLY A 619 -6.02 15.78 41.20
C GLY A 619 -6.83 16.79 40.38
N SER A 620 -6.41 18.05 40.29
CA SER A 620 -6.99 19.02 39.33
C SER A 620 -6.46 18.77 37.91
N TYR A 621 -7.36 18.80 36.93
CA TYR A 621 -7.00 18.61 35.51
C TYR A 621 -6.68 19.92 34.80
N ALA A 622 -6.99 21.07 35.42
CA ALA A 622 -6.84 22.39 34.81
C ALA A 622 -5.40 22.67 34.36
N GLY A 623 -4.40 22.29 35.16
CA GLY A 623 -2.99 22.47 34.80
C GLY A 623 -2.60 21.65 33.57
N ALA A 624 -3.05 20.40 33.48
CA ALA A 624 -2.76 19.53 32.34
C ALA A 624 -3.51 19.97 31.07
N GLN A 625 -4.76 20.44 31.22
CA GLN A 625 -5.54 21.05 30.14
C GLN A 625 -4.83 22.31 29.60
N ALA A 626 -4.39 23.21 30.48
CA ALA A 626 -3.67 24.43 30.10
C ALA A 626 -2.32 24.12 29.46
N PHE A 627 -1.56 23.17 30.00
CA PHE A 627 -0.30 22.71 29.40
C PHE A 627 -0.52 22.17 27.99
N SER A 628 -1.47 21.25 27.82
CA SER A 628 -1.82 20.64 26.54
C SER A 628 -2.25 21.69 25.51
N GLY A 629 -3.08 22.66 25.91
CA GLY A 629 -3.48 23.78 25.06
C GLY A 629 -2.29 24.68 24.68
N SER A 630 -1.40 24.95 25.63
CA SER A 630 -0.25 25.85 25.42
C SER A 630 0.77 25.27 24.46
N VAL A 631 1.09 23.99 24.59
CA VAL A 631 2.04 23.32 23.67
C VAL A 631 1.45 23.17 22.26
N LEU A 632 0.13 23.00 22.12
CA LEU A 632 -0.55 23.05 20.82
C LEU A 632 -0.48 24.45 20.19
N VAL A 633 -0.72 25.52 20.97
CA VAL A 633 -0.55 26.91 20.48
C VAL A 633 0.90 27.14 20.04
N ALA A 634 1.87 26.78 20.86
CA ALA A 634 3.29 26.93 20.55
C ALA A 634 3.67 26.15 19.27
N GLY A 635 3.25 24.88 19.17
CA GLY A 635 3.45 24.07 17.97
C GLY A 635 2.81 24.68 16.73
N GLY A 636 1.56 25.16 16.83
CA GLY A 636 0.85 25.84 15.75
C GLY A 636 1.53 27.14 15.29
N LEU A 637 2.05 27.95 16.21
CA LEU A 637 2.81 29.16 15.90
C LEU A 637 4.14 28.84 15.20
N ILE A 638 4.84 27.79 15.62
CA ILE A 638 6.09 27.37 14.97
C ILE A 638 5.81 26.78 13.57
N ILE A 639 4.74 26.01 13.39
CA ILE A 639 4.33 25.52 12.06
C ILE A 639 3.88 26.68 11.17
N LEU A 640 3.22 27.70 11.72
CA LEU A 640 2.91 28.93 10.99
C LEU A 640 4.20 29.66 10.55
N ALA A 641 5.22 29.70 11.39
CA ALA A 641 6.54 30.20 11.02
C ALA A 641 7.21 29.34 9.94
N ALA A 642 7.05 28.02 9.97
CA ALA A 642 7.52 27.12 8.92
C ALA A 642 6.87 27.43 7.57
N ARG A 643 5.55 27.71 7.57
CA ARG A 643 4.80 28.12 6.36
C ARG A 643 5.36 29.42 5.80
N GLU A 644 5.53 30.42 6.66
CA GLU A 644 6.05 31.73 6.27
C GLU A 644 7.47 31.65 5.71
N ALA A 645 8.34 30.85 6.34
CA ALA A 645 9.69 30.60 5.87
C ALA A 645 9.68 29.95 4.48
N LYS A 646 8.81 28.96 4.25
CA LYS A 646 8.66 28.30 2.94
C LYS A 646 8.10 29.25 1.88
N ARG A 647 7.12 30.08 2.22
CA ARG A 647 6.56 31.12 1.34
C ARG A 647 7.62 32.08 0.86
N ARG A 648 8.44 32.60 1.79
CA ARG A 648 9.54 33.51 1.45
C ARG A 648 10.58 32.87 0.54
N GLN A 649 10.91 31.59 0.76
CA GLN A 649 11.83 30.85 -0.12
C GLN A 649 11.29 30.70 -1.54
N LYS A 650 9.97 30.52 -1.72
CA LYS A 650 9.34 30.38 -3.03
C LYS A 650 8.92 31.70 -3.70
N GLN A 651 9.08 32.84 -3.02
CA GLN A 651 8.59 34.16 -3.48
C GLN A 651 7.09 34.15 -3.83
N GLU A 652 6.30 33.34 -3.12
CA GLU A 652 4.87 33.19 -3.36
C GLU A 652 4.06 34.28 -2.63
N ASP A 653 2.94 34.71 -3.24
CA ASP A 653 1.99 35.65 -2.62
C ASP A 653 1.40 35.12 -1.31
N VAL A 654 0.94 36.04 -0.46
CA VAL A 654 0.33 35.72 0.84
C VAL A 654 -0.85 34.75 0.74
N PHE A 655 -1.52 34.72 -0.41
CA PHE A 655 -2.73 33.94 -0.68
C PHE A 655 -2.49 32.63 -1.44
N VAL A 656 -1.24 32.23 -1.71
CA VAL A 656 -0.96 30.98 -2.44
C VAL A 656 -1.30 29.76 -1.60
N LYS A 657 -1.91 28.75 -2.25
CA LYS A 657 -2.32 27.48 -1.63
C LYS A 657 -1.09 26.61 -1.35
N MET A 658 -0.52 26.71 -0.14
CA MET A 658 0.48 25.79 0.40
C MET A 658 -0.15 24.65 1.21
#